data_AF-A0A1E7G096-F1
#
_entry.id   AF-A0A1E7G096-F1
#
_cell.length_a   1.000
_cell.length_b   1.000
_cell.length_c   1.000
_cell.angle_alpha   90.00
_cell.angle_beta   90.00
_cell.angle_gamma   90.00
#
_symmetry.space_group_name_H-M   'P 1'
#
loop_
_entity.id
_entity.type
_entity.pdbx_description
1 polymer ?
#
loop_
_entity_poly.entity_id
_entity_poly.type
_entity_poly.pdbx_seq_one_letter_code
_entity_poly.pdbx_strand_id
1 'polypeptide(L)'
;MFQLRRKDNSARTSALCIKPSESERSMWSSTRSMEFNPDFSKFVLNEKIKEWLKAFVTCDPRYKILKFFNDVANEGATGDSTFKRDHISPLLKFFNRSSVFTVWRPTSMDAIRRMMVGEGVGKGLDIKGKSAKCGILSALVPFLQINKDEHKSKVRTLRKDSKIRIFFSTKKDRNTVVTKLNALALELQQTVKEAKEISNSKRDLNLYDETTTENAMEKLILDMDDTTIDIIDTYAITDNKYGIAVQERLFWEGMVTRQNITRQIGTPNYTGRTSMPSFQDMNFTSLRAKSAGILGDDNTRAVILQYQNNPNIQRLRVIPCVSDFDCFMVGSRGVKYKEQVPEEQLDILKWGVNETEKILANESTDSWTERWLDGLKECASKGFQPKIPPGGYSDPKTQFIFDHAIERLSSTGCVRHGAECFNYYFPQELDDKLLVISDELPEKYEGRNWAYVDQFDLQEILLEKIKVGYTFPLNPKWILCDPGWKNVYNQLMKSNRPNVQDSLQCWYPRESGIRERIDDVYNQYPNGFKRLETNINDNEFKALSFEQRRSTRLSHVDGTAAMDLAELELKHYLIFQRARRRLKAILILKRMLEGIRKEKKLKGEREEVQQEENAIKEDLHHEDEEHERSNDNNTVTREVSASAVSLTNKQTTSNPAA
;
A
#
# COMPACT_ATOMS: atom_id res chain seq x y z
N MET A 1 -14.78 20.66 -34.87
CA MET A 1 -13.73 20.26 -33.91
C MET A 1 -12.39 20.01 -34.64
N PHE A 2 -12.01 20.92 -35.56
CA PHE A 2 -10.71 20.94 -36.25
C PHE A 2 -10.35 22.40 -36.54
N GLN A 3 -9.49 22.97 -35.71
CA GLN A 3 -8.64 24.12 -36.02
C GLN A 3 -7.59 24.17 -34.92
N LEU A 4 -6.52 23.38 -35.07
CA LEU A 4 -5.29 23.57 -34.31
C LEU A 4 -4.22 24.12 -35.25
N ARG A 5 -3.83 25.35 -34.90
CA ARG A 5 -2.78 26.19 -35.48
C ARG A 5 -1.53 25.39 -35.83
N ARG A 6 -1.11 25.48 -37.10
CA ARG A 6 0.30 25.31 -37.46
C ARG A 6 1.09 26.42 -36.77
N LYS A 7 1.96 26.05 -35.83
CA LYS A 7 3.11 26.87 -35.45
C LYS A 7 4.32 26.26 -36.13
N ASP A 8 4.97 27.08 -36.94
CA ASP A 8 6.23 26.82 -37.58
C ASP A 8 7.30 26.45 -36.55
N ASN A 9 7.92 25.30 -36.74
CA ASN A 9 9.22 24.97 -36.16
C ASN A 9 10.15 24.65 -37.31
N SER A 10 10.86 25.67 -37.78
CA SER A 10 12.05 25.53 -38.59
C SER A 10 13.17 24.98 -37.70
N ALA A 11 13.38 23.67 -37.71
CA ALA A 11 14.59 23.06 -37.19
C ALA A 11 15.18 22.16 -38.28
N ARG A 12 16.40 22.51 -38.67
CA ARG A 12 17.21 21.90 -39.72
C ARG A 12 17.36 20.39 -39.52
N THR A 13 16.72 19.61 -40.38
CA THR A 13 17.22 18.30 -40.79
C THR A 13 17.88 18.46 -42.16
N SER A 14 19.20 18.35 -42.17
CA SER A 14 20.01 18.15 -43.38
C SER A 14 19.68 16.79 -43.98
N ALA A 15 18.62 16.75 -44.79
CA ALA A 15 18.37 15.68 -45.74
C ALA A 15 19.03 16.07 -47.07
N LEU A 16 19.82 15.15 -47.65
CA LEU A 16 20.33 15.27 -49.01
C LEU A 16 19.16 15.54 -49.96
N CYS A 17 19.10 16.76 -50.47
CA CYS A 17 18.13 17.17 -51.47
C CYS A 17 18.67 16.75 -52.84
N ILE A 18 18.35 15.52 -53.26
CA ILE A 18 18.52 15.12 -54.66
C ILE A 18 17.45 15.90 -55.44
N LYS A 19 17.89 16.86 -56.25
CA LYS A 19 16.99 17.54 -57.20
C LYS A 19 16.54 16.49 -58.23
N PRO A 20 15.24 16.33 -58.50
CA PRO A 20 14.78 15.44 -59.56
C PRO A 20 15.34 15.92 -60.90
N SER A 21 15.74 14.98 -61.76
CA SER A 21 16.19 15.31 -63.12
C SER A 21 15.03 15.89 -63.95
N GLU A 22 15.35 16.68 -64.99
CA GLU A 22 14.32 17.23 -65.91
C GLU A 22 13.44 16.14 -66.56
N SER A 23 13.93 14.90 -66.65
CA SER A 23 13.14 13.76 -67.12
C SER A 23 12.04 13.33 -66.15
N GLU A 24 12.23 13.48 -64.84
CA GLU A 24 11.20 13.15 -63.83
C GLU A 24 10.09 14.21 -63.79
N ARG A 25 10.40 15.49 -64.07
CA ARG A 25 9.37 16.54 -64.21
C ARG A 25 8.47 16.34 -65.42
N SER A 26 9.00 15.77 -66.51
CA SER A 26 8.23 15.47 -67.71
C SER A 26 7.27 14.28 -67.53
N MET A 27 7.50 13.40 -66.55
CA MET A 27 6.64 12.23 -66.32
C MET A 27 5.40 12.59 -65.48
N TRP A 28 5.49 13.65 -64.66
CA TRP A 28 4.37 14.16 -63.85
C TRP A 28 3.43 15.11 -64.62
N SER A 29 3.86 15.67 -65.75
CA SER A 29 3.00 16.51 -66.60
C SER A 29 2.13 15.72 -67.59
N SER A 30 2.43 14.42 -67.78
CA SER A 30 1.70 13.55 -68.73
C SER A 30 0.78 12.53 -68.03
N THR A 31 0.63 12.60 -66.70
CA THR A 31 -0.46 11.90 -66.02
C THR A 31 -1.73 12.71 -66.20
N ARG A 32 -2.39 12.47 -67.33
CA ARG A 32 -3.82 12.74 -67.55
C ARG A 32 -4.57 12.66 -66.23
N SER A 33 -5.37 13.68 -65.96
CA SER A 33 -6.41 13.69 -64.94
C SER A 33 -7.22 12.40 -64.97
N MET A 34 -6.78 11.38 -64.26
CA MET A 34 -7.67 10.34 -63.79
C MET A 34 -8.57 11.05 -62.81
N GLU A 35 -9.77 11.41 -63.26
CA GLU A 35 -10.86 11.76 -62.39
C GLU A 35 -11.01 10.59 -61.41
N PHE A 36 -10.42 10.76 -60.21
CA PHE A 36 -10.53 9.77 -59.16
C PHE A 36 -12.01 9.62 -58.87
N ASN A 37 -12.55 8.45 -59.18
CA ASN A 37 -13.95 8.16 -58.91
C ASN A 37 -14.22 8.52 -57.43
N PRO A 38 -15.12 9.49 -57.15
CA PRO A 38 -15.38 9.95 -55.79
C PRO A 38 -15.79 8.80 -54.86
N ASP A 39 -16.32 7.70 -55.40
CA ASP A 39 -16.65 6.49 -54.67
C ASP A 39 -15.41 5.75 -54.14
N PHE A 40 -14.30 5.72 -54.89
CA PHE A 40 -13.07 5.07 -54.44
C PHE A 40 -12.40 5.86 -53.31
N SER A 41 -12.35 7.19 -53.41
CA SER A 41 -11.84 8.05 -52.34
C SER A 41 -12.66 7.92 -51.06
N LYS A 42 -13.99 7.82 -51.18
CA LYS A 42 -14.89 7.58 -50.05
C LYS A 42 -14.69 6.19 -49.43
N PHE A 43 -14.51 5.16 -50.25
CA PHE A 43 -14.18 3.80 -49.79
C PHE A 43 -12.87 3.77 -49.00
N VAL A 44 -11.79 4.33 -49.55
CA VAL A 44 -10.47 4.39 -48.88
C VAL A 44 -10.56 5.17 -47.56
N LEU A 45 -11.30 6.28 -47.53
CA LEU A 45 -11.52 7.03 -46.30
C LEU A 45 -12.27 6.20 -45.25
N ASN A 46 -13.31 5.47 -45.65
CA ASN A 46 -14.08 4.61 -44.74
C ASN A 46 -13.23 3.48 -44.17
N GLU A 47 -12.40 2.82 -44.97
CA GLU A 47 -11.50 1.78 -44.48
C GLU A 47 -10.45 2.35 -43.52
N LYS A 48 -9.87 3.52 -43.83
CA LYS A 48 -8.95 4.22 -42.91
C LYS A 48 -9.64 4.61 -41.59
N ILE A 49 -10.89 5.04 -41.63
CA ILE A 49 -11.68 5.33 -40.42
C ILE A 49 -11.90 4.06 -39.60
N LYS A 50 -12.24 2.93 -40.24
CA LYS A 50 -12.39 1.63 -39.56
C LYS A 50 -11.09 1.16 -38.91
N GLU A 51 -9.97 1.24 -39.64
CA GLU A 51 -8.64 0.90 -39.12
C GLU A 51 -8.26 1.79 -37.94
N TRP A 52 -8.48 3.10 -38.05
CA TRP A 52 -8.23 4.04 -36.97
C TRP A 52 -9.11 3.77 -35.74
N LEU A 53 -10.41 3.55 -35.93
CA LEU A 53 -11.33 3.20 -34.85
C LEU A 53 -10.92 1.90 -34.15
N LYS A 54 -10.53 0.89 -34.93
CA LYS A 54 -10.02 -0.37 -34.39
C LYS A 54 -8.75 -0.16 -33.58
N ALA A 55 -7.79 0.60 -34.10
CA ALA A 55 -6.57 0.95 -33.39
C ALA A 55 -6.86 1.72 -32.09
N PHE A 56 -7.75 2.72 -32.15
CA PHE A 56 -8.16 3.51 -30.99
C PHE A 56 -8.82 2.65 -29.91
N VAL A 57 -9.77 1.79 -30.28
CA VAL A 57 -10.42 0.86 -29.34
C VAL A 57 -9.41 -0.09 -28.71
N THR A 58 -8.41 -0.55 -29.47
CA THR A 58 -7.38 -1.45 -28.93
C THR A 58 -6.45 -0.79 -27.90
N CYS A 59 -6.44 0.54 -27.82
CA CYS A 59 -5.74 1.28 -26.76
C CYS A 59 -6.53 1.32 -25.45
N ASP A 60 -7.87 1.13 -25.47
CA ASP A 60 -8.73 1.17 -24.29
C ASP A 60 -8.39 0.01 -23.33
N PRO A 61 -8.00 0.30 -22.07
CA PRO A 61 -7.78 -0.71 -21.04
C PRO A 61 -8.91 -1.74 -20.90
N ARG A 62 -10.17 -1.33 -21.04
CA ARG A 62 -11.34 -2.22 -20.91
C ARG A 62 -11.38 -3.24 -22.04
N TYR A 63 -11.06 -2.81 -23.25
CA TYR A 63 -10.93 -3.72 -24.39
C TYR A 63 -9.76 -4.67 -24.21
N LYS A 64 -8.62 -4.20 -23.68
CA LYS A 64 -7.46 -5.05 -23.39
C LYS A 64 -7.77 -6.11 -22.33
N ILE A 65 -8.51 -5.75 -21.28
CA ILE A 65 -9.03 -6.67 -20.26
C ILE A 65 -9.96 -7.70 -20.91
N LEU A 66 -10.98 -7.25 -21.66
CA LEU A 66 -11.90 -8.13 -22.37
C LEU A 66 -11.15 -9.14 -23.26
N LYS A 67 -10.22 -8.64 -24.08
CA LYS A 67 -9.43 -9.48 -24.98
C LYS A 67 -8.60 -10.50 -24.20
N PHE A 68 -7.96 -10.09 -23.11
CA PHE A 68 -7.19 -11.00 -22.27
C PHE A 68 -8.07 -12.14 -21.74
N PHE A 69 -9.21 -11.84 -21.11
CA PHE A 69 -10.06 -12.87 -20.53
C PHE A 69 -10.77 -13.73 -21.59
N ASN A 70 -11.04 -13.19 -22.78
CA ASN A 70 -11.50 -13.97 -23.92
C ASN A 70 -10.42 -14.93 -24.43
N ASP A 71 -9.16 -14.50 -24.48
CA ASP A 71 -8.05 -15.38 -24.85
C ASP A 71 -7.89 -16.49 -23.81
N VAL A 72 -7.95 -16.17 -22.50
CA VAL A 72 -7.94 -17.17 -21.40
C VAL A 72 -9.06 -18.19 -21.57
N ALA A 73 -10.26 -17.73 -21.92
CA ALA A 73 -11.41 -18.60 -22.14
C ALA A 73 -11.21 -19.52 -23.36
N ASN A 74 -10.62 -19.00 -24.45
CA ASN A 74 -10.42 -19.73 -25.69
C ASN A 74 -9.24 -20.72 -25.65
N GLU A 75 -8.14 -20.34 -24.98
CA GLU A 75 -6.89 -21.09 -24.94
C GLU A 75 -6.84 -22.03 -23.72
N GLY A 76 -7.68 -21.77 -22.72
CA GLY A 76 -7.73 -22.53 -21.46
C GLY A 76 -6.59 -22.15 -20.53
N ALA A 77 -6.89 -21.87 -19.26
CA ALA A 77 -5.88 -21.67 -18.22
C ALA A 77 -5.31 -23.02 -17.75
N THR A 78 -4.69 -23.78 -18.64
CA THR A 78 -3.92 -24.98 -18.24
C THR A 78 -2.60 -24.51 -17.64
N GLY A 79 -2.26 -25.01 -16.44
CA GLY A 79 -1.16 -24.48 -15.62
C GLY A 79 0.25 -24.72 -16.17
N ASP A 80 0.37 -25.42 -17.31
CA ASP A 80 1.63 -25.71 -17.97
C ASP A 80 1.96 -24.56 -18.93
N SER A 81 2.68 -23.57 -18.38
CA SER A 81 3.40 -22.47 -19.04
C SER A 81 3.19 -22.33 -20.55
N THR A 82 2.60 -21.19 -20.93
CA THR A 82 2.21 -20.72 -22.28
C THR A 82 0.82 -21.16 -22.71
N PHE A 83 -0.07 -20.18 -22.91
CA PHE A 83 -1.32 -20.38 -23.64
C PHE A 83 -0.98 -20.84 -25.07
N LYS A 84 -0.88 -22.15 -25.28
CA LYS A 84 -0.69 -22.72 -26.60
C LYS A 84 -2.03 -22.64 -27.31
N ARG A 85 -2.06 -21.91 -28.43
CA ARG A 85 -3.17 -21.94 -29.37
C ARG A 85 -3.21 -23.32 -30.01
N ASP A 86 -3.78 -24.29 -29.32
CA ASP A 86 -4.11 -25.54 -29.96
C ASP A 86 -5.15 -25.23 -31.05
N HIS A 87 -4.84 -25.66 -32.27
CA HIS A 87 -5.67 -25.45 -33.46
C HIS A 87 -6.94 -26.31 -33.38
N ILE A 88 -7.84 -25.97 -32.45
CA ILE A 88 -9.18 -26.54 -32.40
C ILE A 88 -9.94 -26.02 -33.63
N SER A 89 -10.52 -26.95 -34.40
CA SER A 89 -11.37 -26.65 -35.56
C SER A 89 -12.41 -25.57 -35.21
N PRO A 90 -12.64 -24.55 -36.06
CA PRO A 90 -13.66 -23.51 -35.85
C PRO A 90 -15.06 -24.05 -35.51
N LEU A 91 -15.41 -25.25 -36.01
CA LEU A 91 -16.69 -25.90 -35.75
C LEU A 91 -16.76 -26.49 -34.33
N LEU A 92 -15.68 -27.10 -33.83
CA LEU A 92 -15.62 -27.63 -32.46
C LEU A 92 -15.57 -26.52 -31.41
N LYS A 93 -15.04 -25.34 -31.75
CA LYS A 93 -15.10 -24.14 -30.91
C LYS A 93 -16.52 -23.67 -30.61
N PHE A 94 -17.49 -24.04 -31.44
CA PHE A 94 -18.88 -23.61 -31.28
C PHE A 94 -19.65 -24.41 -30.21
N PHE A 95 -19.27 -25.66 -29.96
CA PHE A 95 -20.06 -26.59 -29.14
C PHE A 95 -19.68 -26.65 -27.66
N ASN A 96 -18.52 -26.12 -27.25
CA ASN A 96 -18.09 -26.17 -25.85
C ASN A 96 -17.18 -24.98 -25.48
N ARG A 97 -17.61 -23.76 -25.78
CA ARG A 97 -16.81 -22.55 -25.54
C ARG A 97 -16.85 -22.19 -24.05
N SER A 98 -15.71 -22.34 -23.38
CA SER A 98 -15.49 -21.65 -22.11
C SER A 98 -15.65 -20.15 -22.33
N SER A 99 -16.25 -19.45 -21.38
CA SER A 99 -16.41 -18.00 -21.42
C SER A 99 -16.12 -17.40 -20.06
N VAL A 100 -15.64 -16.17 -20.04
CA VAL A 100 -15.29 -15.44 -18.83
C VAL A 100 -15.94 -14.06 -18.88
N PHE A 101 -16.50 -13.63 -17.76
CA PHE A 101 -16.84 -12.23 -17.53
C PHE A 101 -16.09 -11.72 -16.31
N THR A 102 -15.90 -10.41 -16.25
CA THR A 102 -15.21 -9.76 -15.14
C THR A 102 -15.99 -8.56 -14.65
N VAL A 103 -15.93 -8.32 -13.35
CA VAL A 103 -16.54 -7.18 -12.69
C VAL A 103 -15.42 -6.39 -12.02
N TRP A 104 -15.45 -5.07 -12.17
CA TRP A 104 -14.41 -4.17 -11.69
C TRP A 104 -15.04 -3.02 -10.91
N ARG A 105 -14.29 -2.47 -9.95
CA ARG A 105 -14.61 -1.17 -9.37
C ARG A 105 -14.50 -0.08 -10.45
N PRO A 106 -15.22 1.04 -10.31
CA PRO A 106 -15.23 2.07 -11.34
C PRO A 106 -13.90 2.83 -11.40
N THR A 107 -13.28 2.82 -12.57
CA THR A 107 -12.08 3.62 -12.86
C THR A 107 -12.48 4.91 -13.60
N SER A 108 -11.91 6.05 -13.22
CA SER A 108 -12.28 7.33 -13.83
C SER A 108 -11.92 7.39 -15.32
N MET A 109 -12.76 8.06 -16.11
CA MET A 109 -12.51 8.24 -17.55
C MET A 109 -11.18 8.95 -17.83
N ASP A 110 -10.75 9.86 -16.95
CA ASP A 110 -9.45 10.51 -17.06
C ASP A 110 -8.28 9.54 -16.88
N ALA A 111 -8.39 8.58 -15.96
CA ALA A 111 -7.37 7.54 -15.77
C ALA A 111 -7.31 6.63 -17.01
N ILE A 112 -8.47 6.22 -17.52
CA ILE A 112 -8.60 5.44 -18.76
C ILE A 112 -7.94 6.18 -19.92
N ARG A 113 -8.29 7.46 -20.14
CA ARG A 113 -7.70 8.30 -21.20
C ARG A 113 -6.18 8.36 -21.08
N ARG A 114 -5.66 8.61 -19.87
CA ARG A 114 -4.21 8.71 -19.63
C ARG A 114 -3.49 7.38 -19.91
N MET A 115 -4.07 6.25 -19.55
CA MET A 115 -3.55 4.93 -19.92
C MET A 115 -3.59 4.69 -21.44
N MET A 116 -4.65 5.12 -22.12
CA MET A 116 -4.78 4.97 -23.57
C MET A 116 -3.69 5.73 -24.34
N VAL A 117 -3.35 6.95 -23.90
CA VAL A 117 -2.33 7.80 -24.55
C VAL A 117 -0.92 7.62 -23.99
N GLY A 118 -0.75 6.77 -22.99
CA GLY A 118 0.55 6.55 -22.32
C GLY A 118 1.04 7.72 -21.47
N GLU A 119 0.15 8.64 -21.08
CA GLU A 119 0.44 9.74 -20.14
C GLU A 119 0.48 9.27 -18.68
N GLY A 120 -0.05 8.08 -18.40
CA GLY A 120 -0.02 7.50 -17.07
C GLY A 120 -0.14 5.98 -17.12
N VAL A 121 0.31 5.34 -16.05
CA VAL A 121 0.23 3.89 -15.85
C VAL A 121 -0.58 3.61 -14.59
N GLY A 122 -1.39 2.54 -14.57
CA GLY A 122 -2.12 2.18 -13.35
C GLY A 122 -1.17 1.89 -12.19
N LYS A 123 -1.50 2.42 -11.02
CA LYS A 123 -0.72 2.37 -9.78
C LYS A 123 -0.60 0.93 -9.27
N GLY A 124 0.56 0.53 -8.77
CA GLY A 124 0.73 -0.77 -8.10
C GLY A 124 0.26 -0.73 -6.64
N LEU A 125 0.23 -1.89 -5.99
CA LEU A 125 -0.08 -2.03 -4.55
C LEU A 125 0.89 -1.28 -3.63
N ASP A 126 2.10 -0.97 -4.13
CA ASP A 126 3.12 -0.20 -3.44
C ASP A 126 2.82 1.31 -3.39
N ILE A 127 1.92 1.81 -4.25
CA ILE A 127 1.49 3.20 -4.30
C ILE A 127 0.14 3.34 -3.60
N LYS A 128 0.18 3.81 -2.35
CA LYS A 128 -1.00 3.97 -1.49
C LYS A 128 -1.65 5.34 -1.57
N GLY A 129 -1.11 6.24 -2.38
CA GLY A 129 -1.69 7.55 -2.63
C GLY A 129 -3.04 7.49 -3.34
N LYS A 130 -3.93 8.45 -3.03
CA LYS A 130 -5.22 8.57 -3.70
C LYS A 130 -5.11 9.48 -4.91
N SER A 131 -5.69 9.04 -6.02
CA SER A 131 -5.75 9.83 -7.25
C SER A 131 -6.63 11.08 -7.07
N ALA A 132 -6.23 12.19 -7.68
CA ALA A 132 -7.06 13.39 -7.76
C ALA A 132 -8.33 13.11 -8.59
N LYS A 133 -9.46 13.66 -8.15
CA LYS A 133 -10.77 13.52 -8.80
C LYS A 133 -11.03 14.61 -9.86
N CYS A 134 -10.33 15.74 -9.77
CA CYS A 134 -10.48 16.85 -10.71
C CYS A 134 -9.21 17.72 -10.80
N GLY A 135 -9.29 18.81 -11.57
CA GLY A 135 -8.21 19.77 -11.75
C GLY A 135 -7.14 19.30 -12.73
N ILE A 136 -6.03 20.03 -12.79
CA ILE A 136 -4.91 19.72 -13.72
C ILE A 136 -4.26 18.37 -13.42
N LEU A 137 -4.37 17.90 -12.18
CA LEU A 137 -3.85 16.62 -11.72
C LEU A 137 -4.89 15.49 -11.81
N SER A 138 -6.07 15.73 -12.40
CA SER A 138 -7.14 14.72 -12.47
C SER A 138 -6.62 13.36 -12.93
N ALA A 139 -7.06 12.31 -12.22
CA ALA A 139 -6.63 10.92 -12.30
C ALA A 139 -5.20 10.59 -11.87
N LEU A 140 -4.28 11.56 -11.75
CA LEU A 140 -2.93 11.31 -11.25
C LEU A 140 -2.94 11.14 -9.73
N VAL A 141 -1.95 10.43 -9.20
CA VAL A 141 -1.67 10.39 -7.76
C VAL A 141 -0.76 11.59 -7.38
N PRO A 142 -1.29 12.67 -6.79
CA PRO A 142 -0.45 13.80 -6.39
C PRO A 142 0.42 13.42 -5.20
N PHE A 143 1.64 13.98 -5.16
CA PHE A 143 2.51 13.86 -3.98
C PHE A 143 1.87 14.49 -2.74
N LEU A 144 1.32 15.70 -2.88
CA LEU A 144 0.62 16.40 -1.80
C LEU A 144 -0.83 15.93 -1.71
N GLN A 145 -1.11 15.12 -0.69
CA GLN A 145 -2.44 14.61 -0.29
C GLN A 145 -3.11 15.49 0.78
N ILE A 146 -2.43 16.57 1.16
CA ILE A 146 -2.96 17.64 2.01
C ILE A 146 -3.06 18.94 1.21
N ASN A 147 -4.08 19.74 1.51
CA ASN A 147 -4.32 21.05 0.91
C ASN A 147 -4.82 22.10 1.93
N LYS A 148 -4.60 21.85 3.23
CA LYS A 148 -4.82 22.80 4.32
C LYS A 148 -3.49 22.99 5.03
N ASP A 149 -3.03 24.23 5.24
CA ASP A 149 -1.73 24.47 5.88
C ASP A 149 -1.66 23.89 7.31
N GLU A 150 -2.75 23.98 8.08
CA GLU A 150 -2.89 23.37 9.41
C GLU A 150 -2.74 21.83 9.43
N HIS A 151 -2.79 21.16 8.27
CA HIS A 151 -2.60 19.73 8.18
C HIS A 151 -1.13 19.33 8.09
N LYS A 152 -0.20 20.26 7.85
CA LYS A 152 1.24 19.97 7.85
C LYS A 152 1.71 19.42 9.20
N SER A 153 1.26 20.01 10.31
CA SER A 153 1.59 19.56 11.67
C SER A 153 0.95 18.23 12.06
N LYS A 154 -0.01 17.74 11.26
CA LYS A 154 -0.67 16.45 11.46
C LYS A 154 -0.03 15.32 10.64
N VAL A 155 0.87 15.64 9.70
CA VAL A 155 1.70 14.67 9.01
C VAL A 155 2.76 14.19 9.98
N ARG A 156 3.08 12.89 9.95
CA ARG A 156 4.02 12.34 10.91
C ARG A 156 5.43 12.86 10.70
N THR A 157 6.19 12.89 11.79
CA THR A 157 7.61 13.13 11.76
C THR A 157 8.28 12.21 10.74
N LEU A 158 8.95 12.83 9.77
CA LEU A 158 9.63 12.12 8.69
C LEU A 158 10.90 11.45 9.22
N ARG A 159 11.37 10.43 8.50
CA ARG A 159 12.55 9.66 8.90
C ARG A 159 13.82 10.49 8.69
N LYS A 160 14.77 10.40 9.62
CA LYS A 160 16.07 11.09 9.51
C LYS A 160 17.06 10.37 8.59
N ASP A 161 16.83 9.09 8.34
CA ASP A 161 17.67 8.17 7.56
C ASP A 161 17.13 7.90 6.14
N SER A 162 16.08 8.61 5.71
CA SER A 162 15.38 8.31 4.45
C SER A 162 15.59 9.39 3.39
N LYS A 163 15.87 8.96 2.16
CA LYS A 163 15.90 9.79 0.95
C LYS A 163 14.71 9.47 0.06
N ILE A 164 14.20 10.49 -0.61
CA ILE A 164 13.17 10.39 -1.66
C ILE A 164 13.77 10.79 -2.99
N ARG A 165 13.24 10.19 -4.07
CA ARG A 165 13.61 10.55 -5.44
C ARG A 165 12.56 11.47 -6.05
N ILE A 166 13.02 12.59 -6.60
CA ILE A 166 12.17 13.53 -7.33
C ILE A 166 12.73 13.72 -8.74
N PHE A 167 11.85 13.71 -9.73
CA PHE A 167 12.18 13.93 -11.13
C PHE A 167 11.50 15.17 -11.69
N PHE A 168 12.21 15.86 -12.56
CA PHE A 168 11.83 17.12 -13.18
C PHE A 168 11.81 16.96 -14.69
N SER A 169 10.89 17.67 -15.36
CA SER A 169 10.84 17.72 -16.83
C SER A 169 12.01 18.49 -17.44
N THR A 170 12.72 19.33 -16.68
CA THR A 170 13.87 20.09 -17.19
C THR A 170 15.05 20.09 -16.22
N LYS A 171 16.26 20.13 -16.76
CA LYS A 171 17.51 20.27 -15.99
C LYS A 171 17.54 21.56 -15.19
N LYS A 172 16.96 22.63 -15.74
CA LYS A 172 16.89 23.96 -15.12
C LYS A 172 16.04 23.94 -13.84
N ASP A 173 14.86 23.32 -13.89
CA ASP A 173 13.97 23.24 -12.73
C ASP A 173 14.62 22.42 -11.61
N ARG A 174 15.22 21.27 -11.97
CA ARG A 174 15.99 20.45 -11.03
C ARG A 174 17.09 21.29 -10.35
N ASN A 175 17.94 21.95 -11.14
CA ASN A 175 19.07 22.71 -10.60
C ASN A 175 18.61 23.87 -9.70
N THR A 176 17.50 24.53 -10.04
CA THR A 176 16.88 25.55 -9.19
C THR A 176 16.52 24.99 -7.81
N VAL A 177 15.90 23.81 -7.78
CA VAL A 177 15.55 23.13 -6.51
C VAL A 177 16.79 22.69 -5.75
N VAL A 178 17.81 22.13 -6.42
CA VAL A 178 19.07 21.73 -5.79
C VAL A 178 19.74 22.91 -5.09
N THR A 179 19.88 24.05 -5.77
CA THR A 179 20.48 25.26 -5.18
C THR A 179 19.71 25.71 -3.94
N LYS A 180 18.37 25.74 -4.01
CA LYS A 180 17.51 26.11 -2.88
C LYS A 180 17.68 25.14 -1.70
N LEU A 181 17.67 23.84 -1.95
CA LEU A 181 17.76 22.82 -0.90
C LEU A 181 19.16 22.74 -0.28
N ASN A 182 20.23 22.97 -1.04
CA ASN A 182 21.59 23.04 -0.49
C ASN A 182 21.76 24.22 0.48
N ALA A 183 21.22 25.40 0.14
CA ALA A 183 21.25 26.55 1.04
C ALA A 183 20.47 26.26 2.34
N LEU A 184 19.29 25.65 2.21
CA LEU A 184 18.48 25.24 3.35
C LEU A 184 19.16 24.16 4.20
N ALA A 185 19.87 23.21 3.59
CA ALA A 185 20.57 22.16 4.33
C ALA A 185 21.56 22.72 5.34
N LEU A 186 22.34 23.75 4.95
CA LEU A 186 23.29 24.43 5.83
C LEU A 186 22.58 25.11 7.01
N GLU A 187 21.47 25.81 6.73
CA GLU A 187 20.64 26.48 7.75
C GLU A 187 20.11 25.47 8.78
N LEU A 188 19.56 24.34 8.32
CA LEU A 188 18.99 23.31 9.19
C LEU A 188 20.07 22.60 10.01
N GLN A 189 21.25 22.31 9.43
CA GLN A 189 22.37 21.73 10.16
C GLN A 189 22.83 22.62 11.30
N GLN A 190 22.97 23.92 11.06
CA GLN A 190 23.34 24.88 12.09
C GLN A 190 22.27 24.96 13.19
N THR A 191 20.99 25.02 12.80
CA THR A 191 19.85 25.04 13.74
C THR A 191 19.84 23.81 14.66
N VAL A 192 20.10 22.61 14.10
CA VAL A 192 20.16 21.36 14.85
C VAL A 192 21.39 21.31 15.76
N LYS A 193 22.53 21.83 15.31
CA LYS A 193 23.76 21.92 16.11
C LYS A 193 23.53 22.74 17.37
N GLU A 194 22.98 23.93 17.24
CA GLU A 194 22.62 24.81 18.37
C GLU A 194 21.62 24.13 19.33
N ALA A 195 20.60 23.46 18.78
CA ALA A 195 19.63 22.72 19.59
C ALA A 195 20.26 21.55 20.38
N LYS A 196 21.23 20.84 19.78
CA LYS A 196 21.99 19.77 20.46
C LYS A 196 22.88 20.34 21.57
N GLU A 197 23.51 21.50 21.37
CA GLU A 197 24.30 22.18 22.39
C GLU A 197 23.43 22.55 23.60
N ILE A 198 22.27 23.18 23.39
CA ILE A 198 21.30 23.50 24.46
C ILE A 198 20.84 22.23 25.20
N SER A 199 20.49 21.17 24.45
CA SER A 199 20.00 19.91 25.03
C SER A 199 21.06 19.17 25.84
N ASN A 200 22.35 19.29 25.48
CA ASN A 200 23.44 18.65 26.20
C ASN A 200 23.82 19.43 27.47
N SER A 201 23.86 20.77 27.40
CA SER A 201 24.18 21.63 28.54
C SER A 201 23.20 21.51 29.71
N LYS A 202 21.95 21.09 29.47
CA LYS A 202 20.96 20.81 30.53
C LYS A 202 21.38 19.68 31.48
N ARG A 203 22.32 18.81 31.09
CA ARG A 203 22.85 17.77 31.99
C ARG A 203 23.73 18.33 33.09
N ASP A 204 24.30 19.51 32.88
CA ASP A 204 25.33 20.03 33.76
C ASP A 204 24.79 21.07 34.74
N LEU A 205 23.88 21.98 34.37
CA LEU A 205 23.30 23.00 35.26
C LEU A 205 21.93 23.48 34.73
N ASN A 206 21.04 24.00 35.60
CA ASN A 206 19.74 24.63 35.26
C ASN A 206 19.90 25.95 34.46
N LEU A 207 20.70 25.93 33.38
CA LEU A 207 21.19 27.11 32.67
C LEU A 207 20.15 27.73 31.71
N TYR A 208 19.15 26.94 31.30
CA TYR A 208 18.13 27.35 30.34
C TYR A 208 16.73 27.17 30.92
N ASP A 209 15.83 28.10 30.58
CA ASP A 209 14.41 27.99 30.92
C ASP A 209 13.73 26.83 30.13
N GLU A 210 12.53 26.48 30.59
CA GLU A 210 11.74 25.38 30.03
C GLU A 210 11.37 25.64 28.56
N THR A 211 11.01 26.88 28.22
CA THR A 211 10.64 27.29 26.86
C THR A 211 11.80 27.14 25.87
N THR A 212 13.01 27.52 26.26
CA THR A 212 14.21 27.38 25.45
C THR A 212 14.55 25.91 25.22
N THR A 213 14.37 25.07 26.25
CA THR A 213 14.54 23.63 26.11
C THR A 213 13.51 23.04 25.14
N GLU A 214 12.24 23.42 25.28
CA GLU A 214 11.15 22.94 24.43
C GLU A 214 11.39 23.32 22.96
N ASN A 215 11.74 24.59 22.70
CA ASN A 215 12.11 25.07 21.37
C ASN A 215 13.30 24.31 20.78
N ALA A 216 14.31 23.99 21.60
CA ALA A 216 15.43 23.17 21.15
C ALA A 216 14.97 21.75 20.79
N MET A 217 14.11 21.12 21.59
CA MET A 217 13.56 19.80 21.31
C MET A 217 12.72 19.76 20.03
N GLU A 218 11.93 20.80 19.76
CA GLU A 218 11.21 20.93 18.49
C GLU A 218 12.17 21.01 17.29
N LYS A 219 13.24 21.79 17.41
CA LYS A 219 14.26 21.92 16.36
C LYS A 219 15.04 20.62 16.10
N LEU A 220 15.17 19.74 17.09
CA LEU A 220 15.80 18.41 16.89
C LEU A 220 14.99 17.51 15.94
N ILE A 221 13.72 17.81 15.66
CA ILE A 221 12.93 17.14 14.62
C ILE A 221 13.53 17.37 13.21
N LEU A 222 14.37 18.40 13.04
CA LEU A 222 15.06 18.71 11.79
C LEU A 222 16.37 17.92 11.62
N ASP A 223 16.79 17.13 12.62
CA ASP A 223 18.03 16.33 12.55
C ASP A 223 18.00 15.34 11.38
N MET A 224 19.12 15.20 10.67
CA MET A 224 19.23 14.38 9.46
C MET A 224 20.57 13.66 9.47
N ASP A 225 20.57 12.40 9.07
CA ASP A 225 21.81 11.61 9.03
C ASP A 225 22.69 12.00 7.84
N ASP A 226 22.08 12.37 6.71
CA ASP A 226 22.76 12.79 5.48
C ASP A 226 21.98 13.90 4.76
N THR A 227 22.62 15.05 4.55
CA THR A 227 22.03 16.21 3.85
C THR A 227 22.47 16.32 2.39
N THR A 228 23.32 15.41 1.92
CA THR A 228 23.80 15.44 0.53
C THR A 228 22.66 15.17 -0.45
N ILE A 229 22.65 15.92 -1.54
CA ILE A 229 21.70 15.77 -2.64
C ILE A 229 22.39 15.05 -3.79
N ASP A 230 21.94 13.83 -4.09
CA ASP A 230 22.48 13.04 -5.19
C ASP A 230 21.78 13.43 -6.49
N ILE A 231 22.54 13.74 -7.54
CA ILE A 231 21.97 14.00 -8.87
C ILE A 231 21.70 12.68 -9.59
N ILE A 232 20.50 12.54 -10.15
CA ILE A 232 20.08 11.34 -10.92
C ILE A 232 19.85 11.74 -12.38
N ASP A 233 20.82 11.49 -13.24
CA ASP A 233 20.73 11.75 -14.68
C ASP A 233 20.53 10.49 -15.54
N THR A 234 20.29 9.34 -14.91
CA THR A 234 20.07 8.04 -15.58
C THR A 234 18.95 8.09 -16.64
N TYR A 235 17.95 8.95 -16.45
CA TYR A 235 16.78 9.09 -17.34
C TYR A 235 16.83 10.34 -18.24
N ALA A 236 17.91 11.11 -18.18
CA ALA A 236 18.03 12.36 -18.93
C ALA A 236 18.09 12.11 -20.44
N ILE A 237 18.77 11.04 -20.86
CA ILE A 237 18.94 10.68 -22.28
C ILE A 237 17.69 9.99 -22.81
N THR A 238 17.09 9.07 -22.04
CA THR A 238 16.00 8.20 -22.52
C THR A 238 14.61 8.83 -22.43
N ASP A 239 14.36 9.65 -21.41
CA ASP A 239 13.03 10.15 -21.08
C ASP A 239 13.00 11.68 -20.87
N ASN A 240 14.15 12.34 -21.08
CA ASN A 240 14.34 13.77 -20.82
C ASN A 240 13.87 14.15 -19.39
N LYS A 241 14.17 13.27 -18.42
CA LYS A 241 13.87 13.46 -17.00
C LYS A 241 15.14 13.62 -16.20
N TYR A 242 15.14 14.61 -15.33
CA TYR A 242 16.29 14.98 -14.51
C TYR A 242 15.92 14.79 -13.05
N GLY A 243 16.65 13.95 -12.31
CA GLY A 243 16.27 13.58 -10.96
C GLY A 243 17.23 14.06 -9.88
N ILE A 244 16.76 14.00 -8.63
CA ILE A 244 17.56 14.11 -7.41
C ILE A 244 17.14 13.01 -6.41
N ALA A 245 18.07 12.53 -5.60
CA ALA A 245 17.77 11.90 -4.31
C ALA A 245 18.09 12.88 -3.20
N VAL A 246 17.14 13.14 -2.31
CA VAL A 246 17.27 14.12 -1.24
C VAL A 246 16.60 13.60 0.03
N GLN A 247 17.11 14.03 1.19
CA GLN A 247 16.55 13.70 2.49
C GLN A 247 15.06 14.15 2.60
N GLU A 248 14.18 13.27 3.09
CA GLU A 248 12.74 13.53 3.30
C GLU A 248 12.39 14.83 4.04
N ARG A 249 12.95 15.03 5.25
CA ARG A 249 12.87 16.24 6.09
C ARG A 249 13.36 17.48 5.36
N LEU A 250 14.52 17.42 4.69
CA LEU A 250 15.05 18.56 3.93
C LEU A 250 14.09 18.99 2.82
N PHE A 251 13.61 18.01 2.04
CA PHE A 251 12.65 18.28 0.98
C PHE A 251 11.32 18.81 1.53
N TRP A 252 10.77 18.17 2.56
CA TRP A 252 9.51 18.57 3.18
C TRP A 252 9.59 20.00 3.71
N GLU A 253 10.68 20.36 4.39
CA GLU A 253 10.89 21.69 4.95
C GLU A 253 10.96 22.76 3.84
N GLY A 254 11.80 22.53 2.82
CA GLY A 254 12.03 23.51 1.75
C GLY A 254 10.92 23.62 0.72
N MET A 255 10.19 22.52 0.49
CA MET A 255 9.21 22.42 -0.59
C MET A 255 7.76 22.39 -0.11
N VAL A 256 7.51 22.15 1.18
CA VAL A 256 6.15 22.04 1.73
C VAL A 256 5.94 22.90 2.97
N THR A 257 6.71 22.74 4.05
CA THR A 257 6.50 23.45 5.31
C THR A 257 6.46 24.95 5.10
N ARG A 258 7.49 25.49 4.44
CA ARG A 258 7.68 26.94 4.20
C ARG A 258 6.79 27.52 3.08
N GLN A 259 5.97 26.72 2.40
CA GLN A 259 5.12 27.17 1.28
C GLN A 259 3.65 27.07 1.64
N ASN A 260 2.81 28.01 1.20
CA ASN A 260 1.36 27.86 1.33
C ASN A 260 0.86 26.75 0.40
N ILE A 261 0.27 25.69 0.95
CA ILE A 261 -0.28 24.56 0.17
C ILE A 261 -1.80 24.60 0.02
N THR A 262 -2.43 25.69 0.46
CA THR A 262 -3.88 25.84 0.44
C THR A 262 -4.40 25.85 -1.00
N ARG A 263 -5.37 24.99 -1.30
CA ARG A 263 -6.02 24.92 -2.63
C ARG A 263 -7.50 25.20 -2.48
N GLN A 264 -7.97 26.30 -3.06
CA GLN A 264 -9.37 26.68 -3.02
C GLN A 264 -10.21 25.79 -3.94
N ILE A 265 -11.39 25.40 -3.48
CA ILE A 265 -12.36 24.60 -4.26
C ILE A 265 -12.67 25.31 -5.58
N GLY A 266 -12.74 24.55 -6.67
CA GLY A 266 -13.02 25.08 -8.01
C GLY A 266 -11.80 25.62 -8.75
N THR A 267 -10.65 25.81 -8.10
CA THR A 267 -9.42 26.20 -8.79
C THR A 267 -8.83 25.04 -9.59
N PRO A 268 -8.02 25.30 -10.65
CA PRO A 268 -7.34 24.24 -11.41
C PRO A 268 -6.42 23.35 -10.56
N ASN A 269 -5.94 23.87 -9.43
CA ASN A 269 -5.06 23.15 -8.50
C ASN A 269 -5.83 22.34 -7.46
N TYR A 270 -7.15 22.50 -7.34
CA TYR A 270 -7.98 21.69 -6.46
C TYR A 270 -8.12 20.27 -7.01
N THR A 271 -7.79 19.29 -6.17
CA THR A 271 -7.75 17.88 -6.56
C THR A 271 -9.08 17.16 -6.43
N GLY A 272 -10.13 17.82 -5.91
CA GLY A 272 -11.41 17.16 -5.64
C GLY A 272 -11.37 16.17 -4.48
N ARG A 273 -10.28 16.18 -3.69
CA ARG A 273 -10.08 15.31 -2.52
C ARG A 273 -10.02 16.16 -1.25
N THR A 274 -10.57 15.62 -0.17
CA THR A 274 -10.43 16.18 1.17
C THR A 274 -8.97 16.10 1.62
N SER A 275 -8.51 17.14 2.33
CA SER A 275 -7.18 17.18 2.95
C SER A 275 -7.04 16.06 3.99
N MET A 276 -6.17 15.07 3.78
CA MET A 276 -6.00 13.95 4.71
C MET A 276 -4.52 13.67 5.01
N PRO A 277 -4.02 14.01 6.21
CA PRO A 277 -2.63 13.75 6.62
C PRO A 277 -2.22 12.28 6.51
N SER A 278 -3.13 11.36 6.80
CA SER A 278 -2.89 9.91 6.69
C SER A 278 -2.56 9.46 5.27
N PHE A 279 -3.18 10.05 4.24
CA PHE A 279 -2.80 9.79 2.85
C PHE A 279 -1.43 10.36 2.50
N GLN A 280 -1.02 11.46 3.15
CA GLN A 280 0.35 11.96 3.01
C GLN A 280 1.36 10.99 3.64
N ASP A 281 1.06 10.42 4.82
CA ASP A 281 1.90 9.41 5.46
C ASP A 281 2.03 8.13 4.60
N MET A 282 0.94 7.72 3.94
CA MET A 282 0.93 6.62 2.98
C MET A 282 1.79 6.91 1.75
N ASN A 283 1.73 8.13 1.22
CA ASN A 283 2.59 8.56 0.11
C ASN A 283 4.07 8.47 0.49
N PHE A 284 4.46 8.99 1.67
CA PHE A 284 5.84 8.83 2.15
C PHE A 284 6.23 7.37 2.33
N THR A 285 5.31 6.53 2.81
CA THR A 285 5.55 5.09 2.92
C THR A 285 5.79 4.44 1.56
N SER A 286 5.07 4.88 0.52
CA SER A 286 5.21 4.39 -0.86
C SER A 286 6.56 4.80 -1.47
N LEU A 287 7.04 6.02 -1.17
CA LEU A 287 8.29 6.57 -1.69
C LEU A 287 9.55 5.98 -1.03
N ARG A 288 9.41 5.34 0.14
CA ARG A 288 10.53 4.73 0.87
C ARG A 288 10.90 3.40 0.21
N ALA A 289 12.12 3.31 -0.28
CA ALA A 289 12.68 2.06 -0.79
C ALA A 289 12.68 0.97 0.30
N LYS A 290 12.30 -0.27 -0.06
CA LYS A 290 12.34 -1.40 0.89
C LYS A 290 13.75 -1.96 1.12
N SER A 291 14.67 -1.85 0.16
CA SER A 291 16.08 -2.26 0.32
C SER A 291 16.91 -1.96 -0.94
N ALA A 292 18.20 -1.67 -0.75
CA ALA A 292 19.31 -1.58 -1.73
C ALA A 292 19.46 -0.32 -2.62
N GLY A 293 20.47 0.50 -2.34
CA GLY A 293 21.16 1.39 -3.29
C GLY A 293 20.46 2.68 -3.77
N ILE A 294 21.27 3.69 -4.09
CA ILE A 294 20.85 4.96 -4.74
C ILE A 294 20.29 4.70 -6.15
N LEU A 295 20.69 3.63 -6.82
CA LEU A 295 20.14 3.21 -8.12
C LEU A 295 18.93 2.27 -7.97
N GLY A 296 18.84 1.52 -6.88
CA GLY A 296 17.80 0.50 -6.69
C GLY A 296 18.27 -0.88 -7.15
N ASP A 297 17.66 -1.90 -6.58
CA ASP A 297 17.47 -3.22 -7.18
C ASP A 297 16.65 -3.10 -8.49
N ASP A 298 16.63 -4.14 -9.35
CA ASP A 298 15.88 -4.19 -10.64
C ASP A 298 14.35 -3.98 -10.52
N ASN A 299 13.86 -3.60 -9.34
CA ASN A 299 12.47 -3.38 -9.01
C ASN A 299 12.03 -1.93 -9.30
N THR A 300 10.81 -1.80 -9.81
CA THR A 300 10.16 -0.49 -10.01
C THR A 300 10.02 0.22 -8.66
N ARG A 301 10.37 1.51 -8.60
CA ARG A 301 10.23 2.34 -7.40
C ARG A 301 9.27 3.51 -7.63
N ALA A 302 8.44 3.79 -6.63
CA ALA A 302 7.65 5.01 -6.58
C ALA A 302 8.58 6.23 -6.39
N VAL A 303 8.30 7.29 -7.14
CA VAL A 303 9.07 8.54 -7.12
C VAL A 303 8.12 9.74 -7.22
N ILE A 304 8.60 10.92 -6.86
CA ILE A 304 7.85 12.15 -7.10
C ILE A 304 8.20 12.63 -8.51
N LEU A 305 7.19 12.83 -9.36
CA LEU A 305 7.38 13.41 -10.69
C LEU A 305 6.78 14.81 -10.73
N GLN A 306 7.62 15.82 -10.91
CA GLN A 306 7.19 17.17 -11.21
C GLN A 306 6.79 17.25 -12.69
N TYR A 307 5.50 17.07 -12.92
CA TYR A 307 4.93 16.94 -14.25
C TYR A 307 4.80 18.28 -14.98
N GLN A 308 5.45 18.39 -16.14
CA GLN A 308 5.09 19.32 -17.22
C GLN A 308 4.92 18.52 -18.52
N ASN A 309 3.82 18.76 -19.22
CA ASN A 309 3.34 18.02 -20.40
C ASN A 309 4.45 17.63 -21.40
N ASN A 310 4.77 16.33 -21.52
CA ASN A 310 5.38 15.79 -22.74
C ASN A 310 5.27 14.25 -22.78
N PRO A 311 4.65 13.65 -23.81
CA PRO A 311 4.62 12.20 -23.98
C PRO A 311 5.56 11.77 -25.12
N ASN A 312 6.69 11.12 -24.80
CA ASN A 312 7.40 10.29 -25.76
C ASN A 312 8.02 9.09 -25.05
N ILE A 313 8.01 7.93 -25.71
CA ILE A 313 7.99 6.62 -25.05
C ILE A 313 9.15 5.72 -25.58
N GLN A 314 10.27 5.55 -24.83
CA GLN A 314 11.26 4.41 -24.94
C GLN A 314 11.83 3.91 -23.57
N ARG A 315 12.52 2.75 -23.49
CA ARG A 315 12.82 1.98 -22.25
C ARG A 315 13.62 2.76 -21.17
N LEU A 316 13.42 2.37 -19.89
CA LEU A 316 13.76 3.09 -18.63
C LEU A 316 13.08 4.47 -18.55
N ARG A 317 11.93 4.56 -17.87
CA ARG A 317 11.12 5.79 -17.76
C ARG A 317 10.65 6.10 -16.36
N VAL A 318 10.32 7.38 -16.17
CA VAL A 318 9.57 7.87 -15.03
C VAL A 318 8.17 8.26 -15.49
N ILE A 319 7.18 7.42 -15.17
CA ILE A 319 5.80 7.57 -15.67
C ILE A 319 4.87 7.97 -14.51
N PRO A 320 3.99 8.96 -14.69
CA PRO A 320 2.96 9.28 -13.70
C PRO A 320 2.04 8.08 -13.45
N CYS A 321 1.61 7.90 -12.20
CA CYS A 321 0.65 6.86 -11.85
C CYS A 321 -0.78 7.41 -11.85
N VAL A 322 -1.71 6.60 -12.36
CA VAL A 322 -3.17 6.82 -12.30
C VAL A 322 -3.85 5.67 -11.57
N SER A 323 -5.15 5.79 -11.30
CA SER A 323 -5.92 4.64 -10.81
C SER A 323 -5.91 3.49 -11.82
N ASP A 324 -5.61 2.30 -11.34
CA ASP A 324 -5.80 1.01 -12.00
C ASP A 324 -7.27 0.56 -11.95
N PHE A 325 -7.54 -0.63 -12.49
CA PHE A 325 -8.84 -1.30 -12.36
C PHE A 325 -8.74 -2.33 -11.24
N ASP A 326 -9.46 -2.08 -10.15
CA ASP A 326 -9.54 -3.02 -9.04
C ASP A 326 -10.58 -4.09 -9.39
N CYS A 327 -10.15 -5.34 -9.58
CA CYS A 327 -11.09 -6.40 -9.92
C CYS A 327 -11.99 -6.70 -8.73
N PHE A 328 -13.30 -6.64 -8.94
CA PHE A 328 -14.30 -7.00 -7.94
C PHE A 328 -14.50 -8.52 -7.92
N MET A 329 -14.72 -9.11 -9.09
CA MET A 329 -14.99 -10.55 -9.23
C MET A 329 -14.71 -11.02 -10.66
N VAL A 330 -14.33 -12.30 -10.81
CA VAL A 330 -14.23 -12.99 -12.10
C VAL A 330 -15.17 -14.18 -12.09
N GLY A 331 -15.97 -14.32 -13.14
CA GLY A 331 -16.85 -15.48 -13.31
C GLY A 331 -16.61 -16.19 -14.63
N SER A 332 -16.76 -17.50 -14.63
CA SER A 332 -16.42 -18.34 -15.76
C SER A 332 -17.45 -19.44 -16.01
N ARG A 333 -17.55 -19.88 -17.25
CA ARG A 333 -18.28 -21.07 -17.70
C ARG A 333 -17.29 -21.98 -18.40
N GLY A 334 -17.32 -23.28 -18.14
CA GLY A 334 -16.46 -24.27 -18.79
C GLY A 334 -15.00 -24.31 -18.30
N VAL A 335 -14.60 -23.44 -17.37
CA VAL A 335 -13.27 -23.49 -16.73
C VAL A 335 -13.26 -24.53 -15.61
N LYS A 336 -12.20 -25.35 -15.54
CA LYS A 336 -12.04 -26.39 -14.52
C LYS A 336 -11.16 -25.88 -13.37
N TYR A 337 -11.68 -25.99 -12.14
CA TYR A 337 -10.99 -25.68 -10.90
C TYR A 337 -10.68 -27.00 -10.19
N LYS A 338 -9.43 -27.47 -10.29
CA LYS A 338 -9.03 -28.79 -9.76
C LYS A 338 -8.50 -28.74 -8.34
N GLU A 339 -7.92 -27.62 -7.96
CA GLU A 339 -7.24 -27.43 -6.68
C GLU A 339 -8.12 -26.55 -5.81
N GLN A 340 -8.30 -26.94 -4.54
CA GLN A 340 -9.02 -26.14 -3.57
C GLN A 340 -8.24 -24.87 -3.22
N VAL A 341 -8.93 -23.88 -2.65
CA VAL A 341 -8.23 -22.78 -1.97
C VAL A 341 -7.30 -23.35 -0.90
N PRO A 342 -6.08 -22.79 -0.71
CA PRO A 342 -5.16 -23.27 0.31
C PRO A 342 -5.81 -23.29 1.69
N GLU A 343 -5.50 -24.30 2.51
CA GLU A 343 -6.11 -24.51 3.83
C GLU A 343 -5.98 -23.27 4.74
N GLU A 344 -4.82 -22.60 4.74
CA GLU A 344 -4.62 -21.35 5.46
C GLU A 344 -5.62 -20.26 5.03
N GLN A 345 -5.96 -20.16 3.74
CA GLN A 345 -6.96 -19.19 3.27
C GLN A 345 -8.38 -19.59 3.65
N LEU A 346 -8.67 -20.89 3.69
CA LEU A 346 -9.95 -21.41 4.17
C LEU A 346 -10.15 -21.11 5.66
N ASP A 347 -9.08 -21.16 6.46
CA ASP A 347 -9.12 -20.74 7.87
C ASP A 347 -9.38 -19.24 8.01
N ILE A 348 -8.76 -18.40 7.16
CA ILE A 348 -9.06 -16.96 7.12
C ILE A 348 -10.51 -16.71 6.67
N LEU A 349 -11.03 -17.49 5.72
CA LEU A 349 -12.43 -17.41 5.29
C LEU A 349 -13.39 -17.71 6.45
N LYS A 350 -13.16 -18.81 7.18
CA LYS A 350 -13.94 -19.19 8.36
C LYS A 350 -13.86 -18.14 9.46
N TRP A 351 -12.65 -17.64 9.73
CA TRP A 351 -12.45 -16.54 10.66
C TRP A 351 -13.23 -15.29 10.24
N GLY A 352 -13.20 -14.91 8.96
CA GLY A 352 -13.91 -13.75 8.43
C GLY A 352 -15.43 -13.86 8.58
N VAL A 353 -16.01 -15.06 8.42
CA VAL A 353 -17.42 -15.31 8.70
C VAL A 353 -17.74 -15.13 10.19
N ASN A 354 -16.89 -15.62 11.08
CA ASN A 354 -17.09 -15.46 12.53
C ASN A 354 -16.96 -14.00 12.99
N GLU A 355 -16.01 -13.23 12.44
CA GLU A 355 -15.93 -11.79 12.74
C GLU A 355 -17.13 -11.02 12.15
N THR A 356 -17.61 -11.42 10.98
CA THR A 356 -18.84 -10.86 10.40
C THR A 356 -20.03 -11.09 11.33
N GLU A 357 -20.21 -12.30 11.85
CA GLU A 357 -21.27 -12.60 12.81
C GLU A 357 -21.19 -11.73 14.07
N LYS A 358 -20.00 -11.55 14.66
CA LYS A 358 -19.82 -10.67 15.83
C LYS A 358 -20.23 -9.23 15.54
N ILE A 359 -19.97 -8.75 14.32
CA ILE A 359 -20.41 -7.42 13.89
C ILE A 359 -21.94 -7.41 13.72
N LEU A 360 -22.53 -8.43 13.09
CA LEU A 360 -23.99 -8.48 12.95
C LEU A 360 -24.73 -8.59 14.29
N ALA A 361 -24.12 -9.24 15.29
CA ALA A 361 -24.68 -9.41 16.64
C ALA A 361 -24.79 -8.10 17.44
N ASN A 362 -24.06 -7.06 17.05
CA ASN A 362 -24.03 -5.78 17.76
C ASN A 362 -24.52 -4.69 16.82
N GLU A 363 -25.59 -3.98 17.11
CA GLU A 363 -25.98 -2.83 16.29
C GLU A 363 -25.21 -1.59 16.77
N SER A 364 -24.71 -0.77 15.83
CA SER A 364 -24.00 0.48 16.12
C SER A 364 -24.28 1.51 15.03
N THR A 365 -24.01 2.77 15.32
CA THR A 365 -23.99 3.87 14.36
C THR A 365 -22.75 3.83 13.45
N ASP A 366 -21.73 3.07 13.86
CA ASP A 366 -20.44 2.99 13.16
C ASP A 366 -20.56 2.29 11.79
N SER A 367 -19.68 2.68 10.87
CA SER A 367 -19.54 2.06 9.56
C SER A 367 -19.01 0.63 9.63
N TRP A 368 -19.22 -0.15 8.55
CA TRP A 368 -18.65 -1.49 8.45
C TRP A 368 -17.13 -1.48 8.68
N THR A 369 -16.44 -0.52 8.05
CA THR A 369 -14.98 -0.41 8.12
C THR A 369 -14.48 -0.12 9.53
N GLU A 370 -15.15 0.77 10.28
CA GLU A 370 -14.81 1.08 11.68
C GLU A 370 -14.94 -0.16 12.55
N ARG A 371 -16.07 -0.86 12.44
CA ARG A 371 -16.36 -2.05 13.26
C ARG A 371 -15.45 -3.22 12.91
N TRP A 372 -15.13 -3.40 11.63
CA TRP A 372 -14.16 -4.40 11.18
C TRP A 372 -12.76 -4.10 11.71
N LEU A 373 -12.33 -2.82 11.66
CA LEU A 373 -11.04 -2.39 12.19
C LEU A 373 -10.91 -2.70 13.69
N ASP A 374 -11.97 -2.51 14.46
CA ASP A 374 -11.93 -2.82 15.89
C ASP A 374 -11.83 -4.33 16.15
N GLY A 375 -12.54 -5.16 15.38
CA GLY A 375 -12.34 -6.62 15.38
C GLY A 375 -10.90 -7.01 15.05
N LEU A 376 -10.27 -6.35 14.07
CA LEU A 376 -8.86 -6.55 13.74
C LEU A 376 -7.90 -6.12 14.86
N LYS A 377 -8.16 -4.99 15.54
CA LYS A 377 -7.36 -4.55 16.70
C LYS A 377 -7.47 -5.55 17.86
N GLU A 378 -8.66 -6.10 18.09
CA GLU A 378 -8.89 -7.13 19.10
C GLU A 378 -8.11 -8.41 18.75
N CYS A 379 -8.26 -8.92 17.54
CA CYS A 379 -7.54 -10.10 17.05
C CYS A 379 -6.02 -9.91 17.13
N ALA A 380 -5.52 -8.75 16.68
CA ALA A 380 -4.13 -8.37 16.80
C ALA A 380 -3.61 -8.37 18.24
N SER A 381 -4.44 -7.94 19.20
CA SER A 381 -4.08 -7.95 20.62
C SER A 381 -3.91 -9.37 21.18
N LYS A 382 -4.67 -10.33 20.62
CA LYS A 382 -4.60 -11.77 20.89
C LYS A 382 -3.49 -12.48 20.10
N GLY A 383 -2.74 -11.75 19.27
CA GLY A 383 -1.64 -12.30 18.48
C GLY A 383 -2.02 -12.86 17.11
N PHE A 384 -3.28 -12.72 16.69
CA PHE A 384 -3.73 -13.16 15.38
C PHE A 384 -3.47 -12.07 14.32
N GLN A 385 -2.53 -12.34 13.41
CA GLN A 385 -2.18 -11.46 12.28
C GLN A 385 -1.90 -12.32 11.04
N PRO A 386 -2.93 -12.61 10.22
CA PRO A 386 -2.79 -13.35 8.98
C PRO A 386 -1.71 -12.75 8.08
N LYS A 387 -0.87 -13.62 7.52
CA LYS A 387 0.06 -13.21 6.46
C LYS A 387 -0.71 -13.17 5.15
N ILE A 388 -0.78 -12.00 4.52
CA ILE A 388 -1.36 -11.87 3.19
C ILE A 388 -0.35 -12.42 2.17
N PRO A 389 -0.71 -13.40 1.34
CA PRO A 389 0.18 -13.93 0.31
C PRO A 389 0.49 -12.88 -0.77
N PRO A 390 1.63 -13.01 -1.49
CA PRO A 390 1.90 -12.17 -2.65
C PRO A 390 0.77 -12.26 -3.67
N GLY A 391 0.24 -11.12 -4.13
CA GLY A 391 -0.90 -11.07 -5.05
C GLY A 391 -2.29 -11.07 -4.38
N GLY A 392 -2.35 -11.33 -3.07
CA GLY A 392 -3.60 -11.45 -2.31
C GLY A 392 -4.12 -12.88 -2.24
N TYR A 393 -5.20 -13.08 -1.48
CA TYR A 393 -5.89 -14.37 -1.40
C TYR A 393 -6.53 -14.71 -2.75
N SER A 394 -6.55 -15.98 -3.10
CA SER A 394 -7.09 -16.50 -4.36
C SER A 394 -7.02 -18.03 -4.38
N ASP A 395 -7.86 -18.66 -5.19
CA ASP A 395 -7.64 -20.05 -5.59
C ASP A 395 -6.46 -20.16 -6.60
N PRO A 396 -5.79 -21.32 -6.71
CA PRO A 396 -4.63 -21.48 -7.58
C PRO A 396 -4.88 -21.14 -9.05
N LYS A 397 -6.10 -21.41 -9.57
CA LYS A 397 -6.45 -21.14 -10.97
C LYS A 397 -6.61 -19.64 -11.20
N THR A 398 -7.34 -18.98 -10.32
CA THR A 398 -7.56 -17.53 -10.40
C THR A 398 -6.25 -16.78 -10.19
N GLN A 399 -5.40 -17.21 -9.25
CA GLN A 399 -4.06 -16.63 -9.05
C GLN A 399 -3.24 -16.69 -10.34
N PHE A 400 -3.15 -17.87 -10.96
CA PHE A 400 -2.46 -18.05 -12.23
C PHE A 400 -2.98 -17.11 -13.32
N ILE A 401 -4.30 -16.96 -13.45
CA ILE A 401 -4.91 -16.06 -14.44
C ILE A 401 -4.50 -14.61 -14.19
N PHE A 402 -4.53 -14.15 -12.94
CA PHE A 402 -4.17 -12.77 -12.61
C PHE A 402 -2.68 -12.49 -12.75
N ASP A 403 -1.80 -13.43 -12.42
CA ASP A 403 -0.36 -13.26 -12.63
C ASP A 403 -0.05 -12.99 -14.12
N HIS A 404 -0.69 -13.75 -15.02
CA HIS A 404 -0.57 -13.54 -16.46
C HIS A 404 -1.27 -12.26 -16.93
N ALA A 405 -2.38 -11.86 -16.29
CA ALA A 405 -3.07 -10.61 -16.60
C ALA A 405 -2.16 -9.40 -16.28
N ILE A 406 -1.54 -9.41 -15.09
CA ILE A 406 -0.62 -8.37 -14.63
C ILE A 406 0.59 -8.27 -15.54
N GLU A 407 1.18 -9.41 -15.93
CA GLU A 407 2.30 -9.45 -16.87
C GLU A 407 1.91 -8.90 -18.25
N ARG A 408 0.84 -9.46 -18.86
CA ARG A 408 0.42 -9.12 -20.23
C ARG A 408 -0.13 -7.69 -20.36
N LEU A 409 -0.70 -7.16 -19.29
CA LEU A 409 -1.25 -5.80 -19.23
C LEU A 409 -0.32 -4.80 -18.54
N SER A 410 0.93 -5.19 -18.25
CA SER A 410 1.92 -4.36 -17.56
C SER A 410 2.20 -3.02 -18.24
N SER A 411 2.10 -2.97 -19.58
CA SER A 411 2.35 -1.77 -20.38
C SER A 411 1.40 -0.61 -20.08
N THR A 412 0.14 -0.88 -19.77
CA THR A 412 -0.84 0.12 -19.30
C THR A 412 -0.94 0.12 -17.78
N GLY A 413 -0.63 -1.01 -17.16
CA GLY A 413 -0.79 -1.22 -15.74
C GLY A 413 -2.21 -1.23 -15.26
N CYS A 414 -3.17 -1.52 -16.14
CA CYS A 414 -4.58 -1.42 -15.80
C CYS A 414 -5.05 -2.53 -14.85
N VAL A 415 -4.30 -3.62 -14.70
CA VAL A 415 -4.55 -4.69 -13.72
C VAL A 415 -3.28 -4.92 -12.93
N ARG A 416 -3.38 -4.90 -11.60
CA ARG A 416 -2.20 -4.90 -10.70
C ARG A 416 -2.29 -5.88 -9.54
N HIS A 417 -3.46 -6.45 -9.30
CA HIS A 417 -3.70 -7.42 -8.23
C HIS A 417 -4.90 -8.32 -8.55
N GLY A 418 -5.12 -9.32 -7.69
CA GLY A 418 -6.25 -10.25 -7.77
C GLY A 418 -7.62 -9.62 -7.47
N ALA A 419 -8.65 -10.46 -7.41
CA ALA A 419 -10.03 -10.04 -7.25
C ALA A 419 -10.48 -9.89 -5.78
N GLU A 420 -11.30 -8.87 -5.52
CA GLU A 420 -11.83 -8.52 -4.19
C GLU A 420 -12.73 -9.60 -3.57
N CYS A 421 -13.32 -10.48 -4.39
CA CYS A 421 -14.10 -11.62 -3.93
C CYS A 421 -13.30 -12.59 -3.02
N PHE A 422 -11.98 -12.53 -3.06
CA PHE A 422 -11.09 -13.28 -2.18
C PHE A 422 -10.54 -12.45 -1.00
N ASN A 423 -10.83 -11.15 -0.91
CA ASN A 423 -10.31 -10.31 0.17
C ASN A 423 -11.03 -10.60 1.50
N TYR A 424 -10.62 -11.69 2.17
CA TYR A 424 -11.20 -12.16 3.42
C TYR A 424 -10.69 -11.39 4.64
N TYR A 425 -9.50 -10.78 4.54
CA TYR A 425 -8.86 -10.10 5.66
C TYR A 425 -9.38 -8.67 5.87
N PHE A 426 -9.72 -7.97 4.79
CA PHE A 426 -10.30 -6.62 4.82
C PHE A 426 -11.44 -6.50 3.80
N PRO A 427 -12.56 -7.23 3.98
CA PRO A 427 -13.70 -7.13 3.08
C PRO A 427 -14.27 -5.71 3.08
N GLN A 428 -14.40 -5.14 1.88
CA GLN A 428 -14.81 -3.74 1.69
C GLN A 428 -16.33 -3.59 1.50
N GLU A 429 -16.83 -2.36 1.70
CA GLU A 429 -18.16 -1.96 1.27
C GLU A 429 -18.28 -1.96 -0.26
N LEU A 430 -19.50 -2.21 -0.74
CA LEU A 430 -19.82 -2.23 -2.18
C LEU A 430 -19.84 -0.80 -2.72
N ASP A 431 -19.37 -0.62 -3.96
CA ASP A 431 -19.50 0.65 -4.67
C ASP A 431 -20.91 0.81 -5.24
N ASP A 432 -21.41 2.04 -5.33
CA ASP A 432 -22.71 2.36 -5.95
C ASP A 432 -22.82 1.87 -7.40
N LYS A 433 -21.68 1.82 -8.09
CA LYS A 433 -21.58 1.36 -9.48
C LYS A 433 -20.38 0.45 -9.65
N LEU A 434 -20.56 -0.59 -10.45
CA LEU A 434 -19.54 -1.55 -10.85
C LEU A 434 -19.47 -1.61 -12.38
N LEU A 435 -18.31 -1.97 -12.91
CA LEU A 435 -18.08 -2.13 -14.34
C LEU A 435 -18.07 -3.62 -14.69
N VAL A 436 -19.06 -4.07 -15.45
CA VAL A 436 -19.06 -5.43 -16.02
C VAL A 436 -18.41 -5.39 -17.39
N ILE A 437 -17.49 -6.32 -17.65
CA ILE A 437 -16.83 -6.52 -18.96
C ILE A 437 -17.08 -7.96 -19.40
N SER A 438 -17.77 -8.13 -20.52
CA SER A 438 -18.15 -9.44 -21.09
C SER A 438 -18.48 -9.32 -22.58
N ASP A 439 -18.28 -10.38 -23.34
CA ASP A 439 -18.78 -10.53 -24.72
C ASP A 439 -20.27 -10.93 -24.79
N GLU A 440 -20.85 -11.31 -23.64
CA GLU A 440 -22.22 -11.79 -23.51
C GLU A 440 -22.95 -10.97 -22.44
N LEU A 441 -23.22 -9.68 -22.69
CA LEU A 441 -24.07 -8.85 -21.83
C LEU A 441 -25.56 -9.03 -22.15
N PRO A 442 -26.48 -8.79 -21.19
CA PRO A 442 -27.92 -8.80 -21.46
C PRO A 442 -28.34 -7.83 -22.57
N GLU A 443 -29.49 -8.10 -23.17
CA GLU A 443 -30.08 -7.32 -24.27
C GLU A 443 -30.20 -5.82 -23.96
N LYS A 444 -30.49 -5.45 -22.70
CA LYS A 444 -30.51 -4.03 -22.29
C LYS A 444 -29.18 -3.29 -22.49
N TYR A 445 -28.08 -4.00 -22.73
CA TYR A 445 -26.75 -3.47 -23.07
C TYR A 445 -26.26 -3.94 -24.44
N GLU A 446 -27.16 -4.29 -25.36
CA GLU A 446 -26.83 -4.78 -26.70
C GLU A 446 -25.81 -3.89 -27.43
N GLY A 447 -24.88 -4.54 -28.15
CA GLY A 447 -23.82 -3.87 -28.90
C GLY A 447 -22.67 -3.34 -28.04
N ARG A 448 -22.68 -3.57 -26.72
CA ARG A 448 -21.60 -3.16 -25.80
C ARG A 448 -20.90 -4.39 -25.24
N ASN A 449 -19.59 -4.27 -25.05
CA ASN A 449 -18.79 -5.29 -24.36
C ASN A 449 -18.50 -4.95 -22.89
N TRP A 450 -18.99 -3.78 -22.44
CA TRP A 450 -18.89 -3.38 -21.04
C TRP A 450 -20.00 -2.40 -20.68
N ALA A 451 -20.45 -2.47 -19.43
CA ALA A 451 -21.49 -1.61 -18.88
C ALA A 451 -21.20 -1.25 -17.43
N TYR A 452 -21.48 0.00 -17.05
CA TYR A 452 -21.53 0.39 -15.64
C TYR A 452 -22.93 0.10 -15.13
N VAL A 453 -23.02 -0.67 -14.05
CA VAL A 453 -24.25 -1.20 -13.48
C VAL A 453 -24.27 -0.90 -11.98
N ASP A 454 -25.45 -0.76 -11.39
CA ASP A 454 -25.58 -0.76 -9.94
C ASP A 454 -25.57 -2.20 -9.37
N GLN A 455 -25.74 -2.31 -8.06
CA GLN A 455 -25.78 -3.61 -7.38
C GLN A 455 -26.95 -4.49 -7.84
N PHE A 456 -28.13 -3.92 -8.09
CA PHE A 456 -29.32 -4.68 -8.47
C PHE A 456 -29.18 -5.22 -9.89
N ASP A 457 -28.76 -4.37 -10.83
CA ASP A 457 -28.46 -4.77 -12.21
C ASP A 457 -27.36 -5.83 -12.25
N LEU A 458 -26.32 -5.71 -11.41
CA LEU A 458 -25.30 -6.74 -11.30
C LEU A 458 -25.89 -8.08 -10.82
N GLN A 459 -26.69 -8.07 -9.75
CA GLN A 459 -27.32 -9.28 -9.24
C GLN A 459 -28.20 -9.95 -10.31
N GLU A 460 -28.95 -9.18 -11.09
CA GLU A 460 -29.74 -9.69 -12.23
C GLU A 460 -28.83 -10.36 -13.28
N ILE A 461 -27.75 -9.69 -13.70
CA ILE A 461 -26.77 -10.25 -14.65
C ILE A 461 -26.20 -11.57 -14.11
N LEU A 462 -25.83 -11.61 -12.82
CA LEU A 462 -25.25 -12.78 -12.19
C LEU A 462 -26.24 -13.94 -12.14
N LEU A 463 -27.51 -13.68 -11.83
CA LEU A 463 -28.58 -14.69 -11.82
C LEU A 463 -28.80 -15.28 -13.22
N GLU A 464 -28.84 -14.46 -14.28
CA GLU A 464 -28.91 -14.95 -15.65
C GLU A 464 -27.67 -15.76 -16.06
N LYS A 465 -26.47 -15.31 -15.65
CA LYS A 465 -25.21 -16.03 -15.88
C LYS A 465 -25.22 -17.41 -15.21
N ILE A 466 -25.75 -17.53 -13.98
CA ILE A 466 -25.89 -18.82 -13.29
C ILE A 466 -26.78 -19.78 -14.10
N LYS A 467 -27.92 -19.30 -14.64
CA LYS A 467 -28.84 -20.14 -15.45
C LYS A 467 -28.16 -20.76 -16.66
N VAL A 468 -27.19 -20.07 -17.27
CA VAL A 468 -26.44 -20.58 -18.42
C VAL A 468 -25.10 -21.24 -18.04
N GLY A 469 -24.86 -21.47 -16.74
CA GLY A 469 -23.79 -22.33 -16.22
C GLY A 469 -22.50 -21.64 -15.86
N TYR A 470 -22.51 -20.32 -15.71
CA TYR A 470 -21.40 -19.62 -15.09
C TYR A 470 -21.34 -19.89 -13.59
N THR A 471 -20.14 -19.79 -13.06
CA THR A 471 -19.81 -19.86 -11.64
C THR A 471 -18.79 -18.79 -11.29
N PHE A 472 -18.83 -18.32 -10.05
CA PHE A 472 -17.95 -17.26 -9.55
C PHE A 472 -17.91 -17.30 -8.01
N PRO A 473 -16.77 -16.95 -7.39
CA PRO A 473 -16.65 -16.86 -5.94
C PRO A 473 -17.30 -15.59 -5.41
N LEU A 474 -17.94 -15.68 -4.24
CA LEU A 474 -18.55 -14.55 -3.53
C LEU A 474 -17.82 -14.31 -2.20
N ASN A 475 -17.53 -13.05 -1.87
CA ASN A 475 -17.04 -12.74 -0.54
C ASN A 475 -18.16 -13.00 0.49
N PRO A 476 -17.92 -13.72 1.61
CA PRO A 476 -18.97 -13.97 2.60
C PRO A 476 -19.56 -12.69 3.21
N LYS A 477 -18.77 -11.61 3.29
CA LYS A 477 -19.31 -10.31 3.70
C LYS A 477 -20.49 -9.91 2.83
N TRP A 478 -20.41 -10.13 1.51
CA TRP A 478 -21.51 -9.76 0.61
C TRP A 478 -22.75 -10.62 0.87
N ILE A 479 -22.55 -11.93 1.03
CA ILE A 479 -23.63 -12.89 1.29
C ILE A 479 -24.38 -12.54 2.58
N LEU A 480 -23.64 -12.18 3.63
CA LEU A 480 -24.17 -12.00 4.99
C LEU A 480 -24.65 -10.57 5.25
N CYS A 481 -24.00 -9.56 4.66
CA CYS A 481 -24.24 -8.17 5.02
C CYS A 481 -25.04 -7.39 3.97
N ASP A 482 -24.93 -7.73 2.68
CA ASP A 482 -25.44 -6.90 1.60
C ASP A 482 -26.75 -7.48 1.00
N PRO A 483 -27.83 -6.69 0.89
CA PRO A 483 -29.13 -7.17 0.39
C PRO A 483 -29.04 -7.84 -0.99
N GLY A 484 -29.79 -8.94 -1.15
CA GLY A 484 -29.92 -9.69 -2.40
C GLY A 484 -28.79 -10.70 -2.71
N TRP A 485 -27.59 -10.53 -2.14
CA TRP A 485 -26.45 -11.42 -2.43
C TRP A 485 -26.64 -12.85 -1.94
N LYS A 486 -27.36 -13.05 -0.83
CA LYS A 486 -27.75 -14.39 -0.38
C LYS A 486 -28.57 -15.14 -1.43
N ASN A 487 -29.43 -14.46 -2.18
CA ASN A 487 -30.18 -15.09 -3.26
C ASN A 487 -29.24 -15.56 -4.38
N VAL A 488 -28.29 -14.73 -4.81
CA VAL A 488 -27.27 -15.12 -5.79
C VAL A 488 -26.48 -16.34 -5.32
N TYR A 489 -26.02 -16.33 -4.07
CA TYR A 489 -25.34 -17.47 -3.45
C TYR A 489 -26.20 -18.74 -3.45
N ASN A 490 -27.47 -18.64 -3.04
CA ASN A 490 -28.38 -19.78 -3.02
C ASN A 490 -28.59 -20.36 -4.42
N GLN A 491 -28.67 -19.53 -5.46
CA GLN A 491 -28.81 -20.01 -6.84
C GLN A 491 -27.55 -20.70 -7.34
N LEU A 492 -26.36 -20.22 -6.97
CA LEU A 492 -25.10 -20.96 -7.22
C LEU A 492 -25.13 -22.33 -6.54
N MET A 493 -25.45 -22.38 -5.25
CA MET A 493 -25.44 -23.62 -4.46
C MET A 493 -26.46 -24.66 -4.95
N LYS A 494 -27.60 -24.23 -5.51
CA LYS A 494 -28.63 -25.09 -6.10
C LYS A 494 -28.25 -25.68 -7.47
N SER A 495 -27.19 -25.20 -8.11
CA SER A 495 -26.82 -25.65 -9.45
C SER A 495 -26.28 -27.07 -9.45
N ASN A 496 -26.94 -28.00 -10.12
CA ASN A 496 -26.46 -29.39 -10.24
C ASN A 496 -25.46 -29.61 -11.39
N ARG A 497 -24.98 -28.54 -12.03
CA ARG A 497 -24.03 -28.66 -13.15
C ARG A 497 -22.65 -29.07 -12.64
N PRO A 498 -22.00 -30.10 -13.22
CA PRO A 498 -20.70 -30.59 -12.72
C PRO A 498 -19.63 -29.50 -12.63
N ASN A 499 -19.49 -28.66 -13.67
CA ASN A 499 -18.51 -27.57 -13.67
C ASN A 499 -18.75 -26.53 -12.58
N VAL A 500 -20.00 -26.30 -12.19
CA VAL A 500 -20.34 -25.37 -11.11
C VAL A 500 -20.01 -26.02 -9.77
N GLN A 501 -20.36 -27.29 -9.57
CA GLN A 501 -20.03 -28.02 -8.35
C GLN A 501 -18.52 -28.13 -8.11
N ASP A 502 -17.73 -28.37 -9.16
CA ASP A 502 -16.26 -28.38 -9.08
C ASP A 502 -15.72 -27.04 -8.54
N SER A 503 -16.18 -25.91 -9.10
CA SER A 503 -15.79 -24.58 -8.63
C SER A 503 -16.25 -24.30 -7.19
N LEU A 504 -17.49 -24.67 -6.85
CA LEU A 504 -17.99 -24.48 -5.49
C LEU A 504 -17.25 -25.37 -4.48
N GLN A 505 -16.78 -26.55 -4.87
CA GLN A 505 -15.94 -27.40 -4.03
C GLN A 505 -14.54 -26.83 -3.87
N CYS A 506 -14.04 -26.08 -4.85
CA CYS A 506 -12.78 -25.34 -4.75
C CYS A 506 -12.85 -24.22 -3.71
N TRP A 507 -13.90 -23.38 -3.74
CA TRP A 507 -14.00 -22.18 -2.89
C TRP A 507 -14.72 -22.40 -1.56
N TYR A 508 -15.69 -23.33 -1.53
CA TYR A 508 -16.48 -23.65 -0.33
C TYR A 508 -16.56 -25.18 -0.19
N PRO A 509 -15.48 -25.87 0.22
CA PRO A 509 -15.50 -27.33 0.35
C PRO A 509 -16.58 -27.78 1.35
N ARG A 510 -17.39 -28.80 1.01
CA ARG A 510 -18.50 -29.26 1.87
C ARG A 510 -18.02 -29.75 3.23
N GLU A 511 -16.94 -30.51 3.23
CA GLU A 511 -16.26 -31.07 4.40
C GLU A 511 -15.73 -30.00 5.37
N SER A 512 -15.60 -28.75 4.92
CA SER A 512 -15.06 -27.67 5.74
C SER A 512 -16.07 -27.08 6.73
N GLY A 513 -17.38 -27.34 6.54
CA GLY A 513 -18.46 -26.75 7.32
C GLY A 513 -18.76 -25.27 6.99
N ILE A 514 -18.08 -24.68 6.01
CA ILE A 514 -18.21 -23.24 5.71
C ILE A 514 -19.58 -22.88 5.13
N ARG A 515 -20.22 -23.80 4.39
CA ARG A 515 -21.52 -23.54 3.75
C ARG A 515 -22.61 -23.45 4.80
N GLU A 516 -22.64 -24.43 5.68
CA GLU A 516 -23.53 -24.54 6.84
C GLU A 516 -23.33 -23.32 7.73
N ARG A 517 -22.08 -22.95 7.99
CA ARG A 517 -21.78 -21.78 8.82
C ARG A 517 -22.30 -20.46 8.23
N ILE A 518 -22.18 -20.27 6.91
CA ILE A 518 -22.76 -19.09 6.24
C ILE A 518 -24.28 -19.09 6.36
N ASP A 519 -24.93 -20.25 6.19
CA ASP A 519 -26.38 -20.39 6.34
C ASP A 519 -26.85 -20.09 7.77
N ASP A 520 -26.15 -20.60 8.78
CA ASP A 520 -26.45 -20.36 10.19
C ASP A 520 -26.40 -18.88 10.53
N VAL A 521 -25.32 -18.19 10.14
CA VAL A 521 -25.18 -16.73 10.39
C VAL A 521 -26.28 -15.96 9.66
N TYR A 522 -26.57 -16.30 8.40
CA TYR A 522 -27.62 -15.62 7.65
C TYR A 522 -29.00 -15.83 8.29
N ASN A 523 -29.32 -17.03 8.74
CA ASN A 523 -30.60 -17.33 9.39
C ASN A 523 -30.76 -16.57 10.71
N GLN A 524 -29.67 -16.35 11.44
CA GLN A 524 -29.66 -15.54 12.65
C GLN A 524 -29.78 -14.04 12.36
N TYR A 525 -29.17 -13.57 11.28
CA TYR A 525 -29.12 -12.15 10.90
C TYR A 525 -29.60 -11.92 9.46
N PRO A 526 -30.88 -12.21 9.13
CA PRO A 526 -31.35 -12.25 7.73
C PRO A 526 -31.38 -10.90 7.04
N ASN A 527 -31.39 -9.82 7.82
CA ASN A 527 -31.38 -8.46 7.30
C ASN A 527 -29.96 -7.89 7.10
N GLY A 528 -28.92 -8.70 7.38
CA GLY A 528 -27.53 -8.33 7.24
C GLY A 528 -27.11 -7.12 8.06
N PHE A 529 -26.16 -6.36 7.52
CA PHE A 529 -25.55 -5.25 8.25
C PHE A 529 -26.45 -4.02 8.22
N LYS A 530 -26.78 -3.49 9.40
CA LYS A 530 -27.52 -2.24 9.58
C LYS A 530 -26.72 -1.28 10.44
N ARG A 531 -26.78 -0.01 10.07
CA ARG A 531 -26.35 1.08 10.94
C ARG A 531 -27.56 1.58 11.71
N LEU A 532 -27.41 1.83 13.00
CA LEU A 532 -28.43 2.55 13.77
C LEU A 532 -28.54 3.96 13.20
N GLU A 533 -29.76 4.37 12.85
CA GLU A 533 -30.01 5.74 12.40
C GLU A 533 -29.65 6.70 13.53
N THR A 534 -28.66 7.56 13.29
CA THR A 534 -28.40 8.69 14.17
C THR A 534 -29.52 9.70 13.94
N ASN A 535 -30.46 9.82 14.87
CA ASN A 535 -31.44 10.93 14.94
C ASN A 535 -30.77 12.30 15.23
N ILE A 536 -29.53 12.49 14.78
CA ILE A 536 -28.75 13.70 15.01
C ILE A 536 -29.07 14.64 13.85
N ASN A 537 -29.76 15.72 14.17
CA ASN A 537 -29.97 16.84 13.26
C ASN A 537 -28.60 17.31 12.74
N ASP A 538 -28.46 17.55 11.42
CA ASP A 538 -27.19 17.94 10.76
C ASP A 538 -26.44 19.11 11.44
N ASN A 539 -27.16 19.92 12.23
CA ASN A 539 -26.61 21.03 13.01
C ASN A 539 -25.85 20.60 14.27
N GLU A 540 -26.23 19.50 14.94
CA GLU A 540 -25.52 18.99 16.13
C GLU A 540 -24.22 18.26 15.76
N PHE A 541 -24.15 17.66 14.58
CA PHE A 541 -22.95 16.96 14.10
C PHE A 541 -21.73 17.89 13.98
N LYS A 542 -21.95 19.20 13.76
CA LYS A 542 -20.89 20.22 13.73
C LYS A 542 -20.35 20.60 15.11
N ALA A 543 -21.09 20.32 16.19
CA ALA A 543 -20.76 20.71 17.56
C ALA A 543 -19.91 19.67 18.31
N LEU A 544 -19.74 18.45 17.78
CA LEU A 544 -19.00 17.37 18.43
C LEU A 544 -17.50 17.67 18.64
N SER A 545 -16.92 17.13 19.72
CA SER A 545 -15.52 17.35 20.13
C SER A 545 -14.51 16.72 19.17
N PHE A 546 -13.24 17.14 19.26
CA PHE A 546 -12.16 16.67 18.37
C PHE A 546 -11.93 15.15 18.42
N GLU A 547 -12.16 14.50 19.57
CA GLU A 547 -12.05 13.04 19.73
C GLU A 547 -13.25 12.29 19.14
N GLN A 548 -14.47 12.84 19.23
CA GLN A 548 -15.65 12.28 18.56
C GLN A 548 -15.54 12.36 17.03
N ARG A 549 -14.90 13.42 16.50
CA ARG A 549 -14.61 13.57 15.06
C ARG A 549 -13.55 12.61 14.53
N ARG A 550 -12.83 11.89 15.39
CA ARG A 550 -11.83 10.89 14.98
C ARG A 550 -12.51 9.58 14.59
N SER A 551 -13.59 9.24 15.29
CA SER A 551 -14.42 8.06 15.03
C SER A 551 -15.24 8.21 13.75
N THR A 552 -15.69 9.41 13.38
CA THR A 552 -16.56 9.63 12.19
C THR A 552 -15.81 9.86 10.87
N ARG A 553 -14.50 9.60 10.79
CA ARG A 553 -13.72 9.86 9.57
C ARG A 553 -13.90 8.81 8.48
N LEU A 554 -14.23 7.56 8.83
CA LEU A 554 -14.36 6.50 7.83
C LEU A 554 -15.75 6.50 7.19
N SER A 555 -16.77 7.05 7.87
CA SER A 555 -18.17 7.06 7.39
C SER A 555 -18.45 7.91 6.13
N HIS A 556 -17.60 8.89 5.79
CA HIS A 556 -17.77 9.78 4.62
C HIS A 556 -16.73 9.56 3.50
N VAL A 557 -15.92 8.50 3.60
CA VAL A 557 -14.81 8.23 2.70
C VAL A 557 -15.18 7.05 1.80
N ASP A 558 -14.79 7.09 0.52
CA ASP A 558 -15.05 5.97 -0.40
C ASP A 558 -14.50 4.64 0.17
N GLY A 559 -15.15 3.50 -0.12
CA GLY A 559 -14.84 2.22 0.55
C GLY A 559 -13.37 1.83 0.47
N THR A 560 -12.72 2.04 -0.69
CA THR A 560 -11.29 1.78 -0.87
C THR A 560 -10.40 2.69 -0.01
N ALA A 561 -10.82 3.93 0.20
CA ALA A 561 -10.10 4.90 1.01
C ALA A 561 -10.35 4.67 2.50
N ALA A 562 -11.53 4.20 2.90
CA ALA A 562 -11.81 3.78 4.26
C ALA A 562 -10.92 2.59 4.64
N MET A 563 -10.79 1.58 3.78
CA MET A 563 -9.91 0.42 4.00
C MET A 563 -8.44 0.84 4.17
N ASP A 564 -7.88 1.64 3.26
CA ASP A 564 -6.47 2.06 3.37
C ASP A 564 -6.22 2.78 4.72
N LEU A 565 -7.16 3.63 5.15
CA LEU A 565 -7.08 4.32 6.45
C LEU A 565 -7.13 3.34 7.62
N ALA A 566 -8.01 2.34 7.56
CA ALA A 566 -8.12 1.30 8.56
C ALA A 566 -6.86 0.43 8.65
N GLU A 567 -6.29 0.04 7.51
CA GLU A 567 -5.01 -0.70 7.44
C GLU A 567 -3.88 0.10 8.11
N LEU A 568 -3.80 1.40 7.80
CA LEU A 568 -2.82 2.30 8.39
C LEU A 568 -3.03 2.45 9.90
N GLU A 569 -4.28 2.61 10.35
CA GLU A 569 -4.61 2.69 11.77
C GLU A 569 -4.27 1.40 12.52
N LEU A 570 -4.58 0.23 11.95
CA LEU A 570 -4.20 -1.06 12.52
C LEU A 570 -2.68 -1.16 12.66
N LYS A 571 -1.92 -0.79 11.62
CA LYS A 571 -0.46 -0.76 11.69
C LYS A 571 0.04 0.13 12.83
N HIS A 572 -0.60 1.27 13.05
CA HIS A 572 -0.24 2.20 14.12
C HIS A 572 -0.52 1.61 15.50
N TYR A 573 -1.69 1.00 15.66
CA TYR A 573 -2.06 0.29 16.86
C TYR A 573 -1.01 -0.78 17.21
N LEU A 574 -0.57 -1.57 16.23
CA LEU A 574 0.47 -2.58 16.42
C LEU A 574 1.82 -2.01 16.85
N ILE A 575 2.26 -0.91 16.22
CA ILE A 575 3.51 -0.22 16.59
C ILE A 575 3.41 0.29 18.02
N PHE A 576 2.28 0.91 18.38
CA PHE A 576 2.06 1.44 19.73
C PHE A 576 2.05 0.34 20.78
N GLN A 577 1.38 -0.79 20.52
CA GLN A 577 1.41 -1.95 21.43
C GLN A 577 2.83 -2.47 21.66
N ARG A 578 3.65 -2.56 20.60
CA ARG A 578 5.07 -2.94 20.73
C ARG A 578 5.87 -1.93 21.54
N ALA A 579 5.69 -0.63 21.27
CA ALA A 579 6.35 0.44 22.01
C ALA A 579 5.97 0.42 23.51
N ARG A 580 4.68 0.24 23.82
CA ARG A 580 4.18 0.12 25.19
C ARG A 580 4.79 -1.09 25.92
N ARG A 581 4.89 -2.24 25.26
CA ARG A 581 5.56 -3.44 25.82
C ARG A 581 7.04 -3.19 26.10
N ARG A 582 7.77 -2.55 25.16
CA ARG A 582 9.19 -2.18 25.34
C ARG A 582 9.39 -1.19 26.49
N LEU A 583 8.56 -0.15 26.57
CA LEU A 583 8.62 0.82 27.66
C LEU A 583 8.37 0.16 29.01
N LYS A 584 7.36 -0.72 29.12
CA LYS A 584 7.11 -1.50 30.35
C LYS A 584 8.32 -2.33 30.74
N ALA A 585 8.96 -3.03 29.79
CA ALA A 585 10.17 -3.81 30.07
C ALA A 585 11.33 -2.92 30.57
N ILE A 586 11.55 -1.76 29.95
CA ILE A 586 12.57 -0.78 30.37
C ILE A 586 12.29 -0.28 31.79
N LEU A 587 11.02 0.04 32.11
CA LEU A 587 10.64 0.50 33.45
C LEU A 587 10.82 -0.59 34.51
N ILE A 588 10.51 -1.84 34.20
CA ILE A 588 10.76 -2.98 35.09
C ILE A 588 12.27 -3.16 35.30
N LEU A 589 13.07 -3.15 34.23
CA LEU A 589 14.53 -3.26 34.33
C LEU A 589 15.13 -2.11 35.14
N LYS A 590 14.65 -0.87 34.95
CA LYS A 590 15.07 0.29 35.73
C LYS A 590 14.77 0.10 37.22
N ARG A 591 13.56 -0.36 37.57
CA ARG A 591 13.19 -0.67 38.96
C ARG A 591 14.04 -1.79 39.57
N MET A 592 14.34 -2.84 38.79
CA MET A 592 15.24 -3.91 39.23
C MET A 592 16.66 -3.39 39.48
N LEU A 593 17.20 -2.56 38.58
CA LEU A 593 18.52 -1.95 38.74
C LEU A 593 18.57 -0.98 39.93
N GLU A 594 17.51 -0.21 40.17
CA GLU A 594 17.38 0.62 41.37
C GLU A 594 17.32 -0.22 42.65
N GLY A 595 16.62 -1.36 42.62
CA GLY A 595 16.61 -2.33 43.72
C GLY A 595 18.01 -2.89 44.02
N ILE A 596 18.72 -3.35 42.99
CA ILE A 596 20.10 -3.85 43.12
C ILE A 596 21.04 -2.76 43.66
N ARG A 597 20.92 -1.51 43.18
CA ARG A 597 21.72 -0.39 43.69
C ARG A 597 21.44 -0.10 45.16
N LYS A 598 20.17 -0.15 45.58
CA LYS A 598 19.78 0.01 46.99
C LYS A 598 20.32 -1.12 47.86
N GLU A 599 20.23 -2.37 47.40
CA GLU A 599 20.77 -3.52 48.13
C GLU A 599 22.29 -3.45 48.27
N LYS A 600 23.00 -3.04 47.20
CA LYS A 600 24.45 -2.80 47.26
C LYS A 600 24.81 -1.67 48.23
N LYS A 601 24.04 -0.57 48.23
CA LYS A 601 24.25 0.54 49.18
C LYS A 601 24.05 0.09 50.62
N LEU A 602 22.97 -0.65 50.90
CA LEU A 602 22.68 -1.21 52.23
C LEU A 602 23.73 -2.25 52.68
N LYS A 603 24.27 -3.05 51.75
CA LYS A 603 25.38 -3.97 52.06
C LYS A 603 26.66 -3.20 52.40
N GLY A 604 27.00 -2.16 51.64
CA GLY A 604 28.12 -1.28 51.95
C GLY A 604 27.97 -0.60 53.31
N GLU A 605 26.80 -0.03 53.61
CA GLU A 605 26.50 0.57 54.91
C GLU A 605 26.60 -0.46 56.06
N ARG A 606 26.19 -1.71 55.85
CA ARG A 606 26.35 -2.79 56.85
C ARG A 606 27.80 -3.24 57.04
N GLU A 607 28.57 -3.31 55.95
CA GLU A 607 29.99 -3.66 56.00
C GLU A 607 30.79 -2.57 56.71
N GLU A 608 30.48 -1.29 56.50
CA GLU A 608 31.07 -0.15 57.24
C GLU A 608 30.78 -0.24 58.74
N VAL A 609 29.50 -0.45 59.13
CA VAL A 609 29.13 -0.60 60.54
C VAL A 609 29.82 -1.81 61.19
N GLN A 610 29.94 -2.93 60.47
CA GLN A 610 30.62 -4.12 60.99
C GLN A 610 32.13 -3.89 61.16
N GLN A 611 32.75 -3.10 60.27
CA GLN A 611 34.16 -2.71 60.39
C GLN A 611 34.38 -1.80 61.61
N GLU A 612 33.50 -0.82 61.86
CA GLU A 612 33.54 0.00 63.07
C GLU A 612 33.36 -0.83 64.34
N GLU A 613 32.40 -1.75 64.37
CA GLU A 613 32.20 -2.65 65.52
C GLU A 613 33.43 -3.54 65.79
N ASN A 614 34.06 -4.06 64.73
CA ASN A 614 35.26 -4.87 64.88
C ASN A 614 36.45 -4.05 65.37
N ALA A 615 36.63 -2.81 64.88
CA ALA A 615 37.68 -1.90 65.36
C ALA A 615 37.50 -1.58 66.86
N ILE A 616 36.26 -1.32 67.30
CA ILE A 616 35.96 -1.09 68.73
C ILE A 616 36.28 -2.34 69.57
N LYS A 617 35.99 -3.54 69.07
CA LYS A 617 36.32 -4.80 69.77
C LYS A 617 37.82 -5.05 69.84
N GLU A 618 38.57 -4.72 68.79
CA GLU A 618 40.04 -4.83 68.80
C GLU A 618 40.65 -3.86 69.81
N ASP A 619 40.14 -2.62 69.91
CA ASP A 619 40.56 -1.66 70.94
C ASP A 619 40.27 -2.16 72.36
N LEU A 620 39.09 -2.73 72.61
CA LEU A 620 38.73 -3.32 73.91
C LEU A 620 39.59 -4.56 74.25
N HIS A 621 39.88 -5.40 73.26
CA HIS A 621 40.79 -6.54 73.47
C HIS A 621 42.24 -6.08 73.73
N HIS A 622 42.65 -4.93 73.19
CA HIS A 622 43.95 -4.35 73.50
C HIS A 622 44.04 -3.84 74.94
N GLU A 623 42.95 -3.32 75.51
CA GLU A 623 42.87 -2.96 76.95
C GLU A 623 42.88 -4.21 77.85
N ASP A 624 42.23 -5.31 77.45
CA ASP A 624 42.28 -6.58 78.19
C ASP A 624 43.66 -7.28 78.09
N GLU A 625 44.35 -7.19 76.94
CA GLU A 625 45.74 -7.66 76.80
C GLU A 625 46.75 -6.78 77.56
N GLU A 626 46.51 -5.47 77.73
CA GLU A 626 47.31 -4.64 78.65
C GLU A 626 47.07 -5.03 80.12
N HIS A 627 45.88 -5.53 80.46
CA HIS A 627 45.60 -6.07 81.79
C HIS A 627 46.21 -7.47 82.01
N GLU A 628 46.24 -8.36 81.01
CA GLU A 628 46.90 -9.67 81.08
C GLU A 628 48.44 -9.59 80.97
N ARG A 629 49.01 -8.56 80.33
CA ARG A 629 50.47 -8.29 80.36
C ARG A 629 50.99 -7.84 81.72
N SER A 630 50.13 -7.62 82.71
CA SER A 630 50.54 -7.42 84.11
C SER A 630 50.71 -8.71 84.91
N ASN A 631 50.37 -9.89 84.37
CA ASN A 631 50.28 -11.12 85.17
C ASN A 631 51.03 -12.36 84.66
N ASP A 632 51.69 -12.35 83.51
CA ASP A 632 52.45 -13.53 83.03
C ASP A 632 53.93 -13.24 82.79
N ASN A 633 54.64 -13.00 83.90
CA ASN A 633 56.06 -13.30 84.02
C ASN A 633 56.23 -14.76 84.47
N ASN A 634 56.10 -15.73 83.57
CA ASN A 634 56.87 -16.98 83.66
C ASN A 634 56.74 -17.91 82.44
N THR A 635 57.88 -18.51 82.10
CA THR A 635 58.04 -19.80 81.36
C THR A 635 58.31 -19.77 79.85
N VAL A 636 59.55 -19.38 79.50
CA VAL A 636 60.62 -20.20 78.87
C VAL A 636 60.25 -21.45 78.02
N THR A 637 60.75 -21.42 76.75
CA THR A 637 61.14 -22.51 75.80
C THR A 637 60.02 -23.36 75.15
N ARG A 638 60.04 -23.73 73.85
CA ARG A 638 61.14 -24.22 73.00
C ARG A 638 60.70 -24.27 71.51
N GLU A 639 61.70 -24.29 70.63
CA GLU A 639 61.72 -24.39 69.16
C GLU A 639 60.91 -25.55 68.51
N VAL A 640 60.55 -25.40 67.22
CA VAL A 640 61.15 -26.11 66.05
C VAL A 640 60.22 -26.04 64.82
N SER A 641 60.66 -25.30 63.81
CA SER A 641 60.81 -25.64 62.37
C SER A 641 59.71 -26.38 61.58
N ALA A 642 59.36 -25.79 60.42
CA ALA A 642 59.64 -26.28 59.06
C ALA A 642 58.46 -26.40 58.07
N SER A 643 58.65 -25.67 56.95
CA SER A 643 58.52 -26.12 55.56
C SER A 643 57.16 -26.37 54.89
N ALA A 644 56.82 -25.41 54.04
CA ALA A 644 56.40 -25.53 52.64
C ALA A 644 56.28 -26.94 52.03
N VAL A 645 55.14 -27.22 51.37
CA VAL A 645 55.06 -28.02 50.14
C VAL A 645 53.91 -27.52 49.25
N SER A 646 54.29 -27.16 48.03
CA SER A 646 53.49 -27.00 46.80
C SER A 646 52.87 -28.32 46.36
N LEU A 647 51.71 -28.33 45.69
CA LEU A 647 51.51 -28.99 44.37
C LEU A 647 50.03 -28.99 43.92
N THR A 648 49.85 -28.43 42.73
CA THR A 648 49.00 -28.86 41.59
C THR A 648 48.14 -30.13 41.77
N ASN A 649 46.91 -30.17 41.24
CA ASN A 649 46.59 -30.53 39.84
C ASN A 649 45.09 -30.81 39.58
N LYS A 650 44.70 -30.58 38.31
CA LYS A 650 43.65 -31.23 37.48
C LYS A 650 42.16 -30.97 37.81
N GLN A 651 41.40 -30.33 36.91
CA GLN A 651 40.87 -30.74 35.59
C GLN A 651 39.61 -31.64 35.65
N THR A 652 38.60 -31.21 34.86
CA THR A 652 37.46 -31.94 34.26
C THR A 652 36.36 -32.40 35.24
N THR A 653 35.05 -32.24 35.02
CA THR A 653 34.26 -32.49 33.79
C THR A 653 32.97 -31.64 33.69
N SER A 654 32.61 -31.42 32.43
CA SER A 654 31.33 -31.07 31.78
C SER A 654 29.96 -31.47 32.41
N ASN A 655 29.00 -30.53 32.32
CA ASN A 655 27.55 -30.62 31.93
C ASN A 655 26.54 -31.50 32.73
N PRO A 656 25.20 -31.32 32.56
CA PRO A 656 24.41 -30.16 32.07
C PRO A 656 23.11 -29.86 32.88
N ALA A 657 22.50 -28.71 32.54
CA ALA A 657 21.05 -28.40 32.42
C ALA A 657 20.01 -28.85 33.47
N ALA A 658 19.28 -27.85 33.98
CA ALA A 658 17.81 -27.82 34.05
C ALA A 658 17.34 -26.38 33.75
#